data_AF-A0A2T6D2T5-F1
#
_entry.id   AF-A0A2T6D2T5-F1
#
_cell.length_a   1.000
_cell.length_b   1.000
_cell.length_c   1.000
_cell.angle_alpha   90.00
_cell.angle_beta   90.00
_cell.angle_gamma   90.00
#
_symmetry.space_group_name_H-M   'P 1'
#
loop_
_entity.id
_entity.type
_entity.pdbx_description
1 polymer ?
#
loop_
_entity_poly.entity_id
_entity_poly.type
_entity_poly.pdbx_seq_one_letter_code
_entity_poly.pdbx_strand_id
1 'polypeptide(L)'
;MKRCHFSRLNLGLAAAALACAFPGPLRAGTGYLENGDFEEGALKPWDWFAAGGAKASGELDTQEKHSGESSYRIHNESPLEPNVYGQLRQYAYALKANTTYVITAWVKGNEARGAQLALGPGWKIIERLPNGTFDWTEVRKEFTTGDAPERYDVVFISGSTTEALWIDDVKIQEAGEKSASVYEPSLWSGVPASAKFYPIFQTSSAKEAPVLALRSTDKPLFGGDIQITCDRNSVFFKIRVFQPSAVRGTAGAGMWNSDSVQLAIDAGAPQTTGGSVNTYYELGFTMASPTEAATHAWDGNFDWSTAKTHGNLTKEGYDLTLEIPWRSLGYPAPPASFGLNIVINHKGDDNARHFVEWTPGTAKVKNRDVFARAIPATGGASIVQDLSLDHRRYTPGQIIHGRWAAYSREGASLKKMRLGVFSPDKTKVWSSDWMDMPQMAADTTQTANFSLPVELLGPDGDYEIRLQEEDGRTEAAAPFRVENLEKRIAAETARIDARTAKAEELWSSMPEKRDDAYLGLGFSVIHHFMQRLANPGEGSSPEWRMLQVEELGRVLDSIERRLAAGNPTVVLPPIDPAPVSARDGVLLAKRGDATTPAYFYGYGHFSTVAKDIPLLAKLGANLIQQEEGPRALDKNGQLAGSCSSLFSVFQTAAASNVKIDFLLAPHYFPESALEEFGDLRLGKSTGFIKFNIDHPAARKIVGDWIAAIVPPLATSPALLSVCLSNEPTYSESGRDAYSRKDWVLYLERKHGSVAALNALYGTAYTAFDEVPTPAISSEKSNPRAYYDWIRFNQQHFAAWHQWLNDRVKAAAPQVLTHAKIMTDIFDRQKLSRGIDPELICNITDLAGNDSYAWPNPYGNYAYNWRQVAMWYDLLHSFKGQPVFNSENHLVLDGSPPESISPEHSRCVLWQGAIHHLAASATWVWEKPTAPDLIGSIYMRPANIFSMGEAMLDLARLSKEVAGISDMKAEVALLYSVPSLYWDEKYPEILASAYTALTFMGHPVTFISEAQLIEGRRSPANENISVIISPGARHVSDGVNEALVQFQKKGGSLLTVGEGNLQYDEYDRPRALNRELTKAAHLSWKKGQDERLGARLRAALGDSLAPIPSLSDASGKPAWGLEYRALKGDGYYLVAITNFLNKPKVVSLPFDGPATDLITSAAVNPREISIDPLQYMLLRISMR
;
A
#
# COMPACT_ATOMS: atom_id res chain seq x y z
N MET A 1 33.25 -28.21 -34.96
CA MET A 1 33.59 -28.97 -36.19
C MET A 1 33.37 -30.45 -35.91
N LYS A 2 32.61 -31.20 -36.74
CA LYS A 2 32.41 -32.68 -36.77
C LYS A 2 31.88 -33.37 -35.49
N ARG A 3 31.12 -34.48 -35.50
CA ARG A 3 30.13 -35.16 -36.40
C ARG A 3 30.11 -36.66 -36.06
N CYS A 4 28.92 -37.20 -35.77
CA CYS A 4 28.43 -38.59 -35.92
C CYS A 4 26.89 -38.50 -36.00
N HIS A 5 26.06 -39.15 -36.86
CA HIS A 5 26.24 -40.07 -37.98
C HIS A 5 26.75 -41.48 -37.60
N PHE A 6 26.15 -42.62 -38.00
CA PHE A 6 25.04 -42.96 -38.93
C PHE A 6 23.99 -43.88 -38.21
N SER A 7 22.66 -43.90 -38.50
CA SER A 7 21.92 -44.50 -39.65
C SER A 7 22.01 -46.04 -39.72
N ARG A 8 21.04 -46.86 -40.21
CA ARG A 8 19.74 -46.72 -40.92
C ARG A 8 19.12 -48.14 -41.04
N LEU A 9 17.79 -48.30 -41.23
CA LEU A 9 17.27 -49.33 -42.16
C LEU A 9 15.79 -49.15 -42.58
N ASN A 10 15.62 -48.91 -43.89
CA ASN A 10 14.56 -49.21 -44.87
C ASN A 10 13.03 -49.18 -44.57
N LEU A 11 12.39 -48.26 -45.32
CA LEU A 11 11.15 -48.38 -46.12
C LEU A 11 10.41 -49.72 -46.28
N GLY A 12 9.07 -49.63 -46.33
CA GLY A 12 8.17 -50.58 -47.05
C GLY A 12 6.68 -50.21 -46.91
N LEU A 13 5.96 -50.00 -48.03
CA LEU A 13 4.51 -49.68 -48.04
C LEU A 13 3.63 -50.93 -47.95
N ALA A 14 2.46 -50.82 -47.30
CA ALA A 14 1.17 -51.29 -47.84
C ALA A 14 -0.01 -50.71 -47.02
N ALA A 15 -1.16 -50.46 -47.66
CA ALA A 15 -2.34 -49.87 -47.04
C ALA A 15 -3.41 -50.91 -46.66
N ALA A 16 -4.16 -50.63 -45.60
CA ALA A 16 -5.50 -51.16 -45.38
C ALA A 16 -6.34 -50.09 -44.68
N ALA A 17 -7.50 -49.75 -45.25
CA ALA A 17 -8.36 -48.71 -44.71
C ALA A 17 -9.28 -49.26 -43.60
N LEU A 18 -9.46 -48.49 -42.52
CA LEU A 18 -10.74 -48.47 -41.80
C LEU A 18 -11.35 -47.08 -41.97
N ALA A 19 -12.66 -47.06 -42.24
CA ALA A 19 -13.37 -45.86 -42.66
C ALA A 19 -13.54 -44.85 -41.50
N CYS A 20 -13.63 -43.57 -41.87
CA CYS A 20 -14.07 -42.52 -40.97
C CYS A 20 -15.53 -42.78 -40.57
N ALA A 21 -15.78 -42.94 -39.27
CA ALA A 21 -17.07 -42.58 -38.68
C ALA A 21 -16.95 -41.13 -38.23
N PHE A 22 -17.38 -40.19 -39.07
CA PHE A 22 -17.67 -38.84 -38.60
C PHE A 22 -18.80 -38.94 -37.56
N PRO A 23 -18.76 -38.19 -36.45
CA PRO A 23 -19.98 -37.83 -35.76
C PRO A 23 -20.92 -37.16 -36.76
N GLY A 24 -22.23 -37.42 -36.66
CA GLY A 24 -23.20 -36.74 -37.51
C GLY A 24 -23.14 -35.22 -37.35
N PRO A 25 -23.77 -34.44 -38.24
CA PRO A 25 -23.91 -33.01 -38.01
C PRO A 25 -24.57 -32.77 -36.65
N LEU A 26 -23.98 -31.88 -35.85
CA LEU A 26 -24.55 -31.39 -34.59
C LEU A 26 -26.04 -31.10 -34.80
N ARG A 27 -26.91 -31.64 -33.93
CA ARG A 27 -28.32 -31.25 -33.93
C ARG A 27 -28.38 -29.75 -33.67
N ALA A 28 -29.10 -29.02 -34.54
CA ALA A 28 -29.35 -27.61 -34.33
C ALA A 28 -30.19 -27.44 -33.04
N GLY A 29 -29.54 -27.06 -31.94
CA GLY A 29 -30.20 -26.78 -30.66
C GLY A 29 -29.36 -26.97 -29.39
N THR A 30 -28.28 -27.76 -29.39
CA THR A 30 -27.63 -28.23 -28.14
C THR A 30 -26.13 -27.89 -28.02
N GLY A 31 -25.83 -26.61 -27.76
CA GLY A 31 -24.60 -26.14 -27.08
C GLY A 31 -23.21 -26.48 -27.66
N TYR A 32 -22.16 -26.12 -26.90
CA TYR A 32 -20.78 -26.60 -27.09
C TYR A 32 -20.48 -27.87 -26.24
N LEU A 33 -21.49 -28.41 -25.57
CA LEU A 33 -21.49 -29.63 -24.76
C LEU A 33 -22.71 -30.48 -25.13
N GLU A 34 -22.54 -31.79 -25.14
CA GLU A 34 -23.60 -32.78 -25.40
C GLU A 34 -24.12 -33.36 -24.07
N ASN A 35 -25.42 -33.69 -23.97
CA ASN A 35 -26.03 -34.28 -22.75
C ASN A 35 -25.67 -33.53 -21.45
N GLY A 36 -25.70 -32.20 -21.47
CA GLY A 36 -25.42 -31.35 -20.29
C GLY A 36 -26.60 -31.28 -19.30
N ASP A 37 -27.78 -31.65 -19.78
CA ASP A 37 -29.05 -31.85 -19.09
C ASP A 37 -29.22 -33.29 -18.56
N PHE A 38 -28.31 -34.21 -18.88
CA PHE A 38 -28.29 -35.61 -18.42
C PHE A 38 -29.49 -36.51 -18.88
N GLU A 39 -30.37 -35.97 -19.72
CA GLU A 39 -31.63 -36.59 -20.15
C GLU A 39 -31.50 -37.79 -21.11
N GLU A 40 -30.31 -38.09 -21.64
CA GLU A 40 -30.14 -39.21 -22.59
C GLU A 40 -30.25 -40.62 -21.95
N GLY A 41 -30.52 -40.71 -20.63
CA GLY A 41 -30.67 -41.97 -19.89
C GLY A 41 -29.36 -42.77 -19.72
N ALA A 42 -28.25 -42.19 -20.16
CA ALA A 42 -26.89 -42.68 -19.98
C ALA A 42 -25.95 -41.49 -19.76
N LEU A 43 -24.87 -41.68 -19.00
CA LEU A 43 -23.94 -40.61 -18.67
C LEU A 43 -23.16 -40.03 -19.88
N LYS A 44 -23.04 -40.81 -20.96
CA LYS A 44 -22.21 -40.42 -22.11
C LYS A 44 -22.79 -39.18 -22.81
N PRO A 45 -21.94 -38.27 -23.33
CA PRO A 45 -20.48 -38.38 -23.45
C PRO A 45 -19.67 -37.91 -22.23
N TRP A 46 -20.28 -37.64 -21.07
CA TRP A 46 -19.52 -37.42 -19.84
C TRP A 46 -18.80 -38.71 -19.37
N ASP A 47 -17.68 -38.50 -18.70
CA ASP A 47 -16.85 -39.52 -18.07
C ASP A 47 -16.78 -39.29 -16.55
N TRP A 48 -17.06 -40.33 -15.76
CA TRP A 48 -16.84 -40.35 -14.31
C TRP A 48 -15.60 -41.18 -13.95
N PHE A 49 -14.76 -40.68 -13.05
CA PHE A 49 -13.76 -41.52 -12.37
C PHE A 49 -13.32 -40.96 -11.01
N ALA A 50 -12.83 -41.85 -10.16
CA ALA A 50 -12.16 -41.52 -8.91
C ALA A 50 -10.64 -41.56 -9.10
N ALA A 51 -9.95 -40.47 -8.74
CA ALA A 51 -8.50 -40.32 -8.80
C ALA A 51 -7.84 -40.56 -7.42
N GLY A 52 -6.56 -40.94 -7.42
CA GLY A 52 -5.75 -41.07 -6.19
C GLY A 52 -6.18 -42.16 -5.21
N GLY A 53 -7.16 -43.01 -5.55
CA GLY A 53 -7.77 -43.96 -4.62
C GLY A 53 -8.96 -43.40 -3.84
N ALA A 54 -9.53 -42.26 -4.28
CA ALA A 54 -10.71 -41.67 -3.65
C ALA A 54 -11.89 -42.66 -3.59
N LYS A 55 -12.58 -42.65 -2.45
CA LYS A 55 -13.87 -43.30 -2.26
C LYS A 55 -15.00 -42.38 -2.75
N ALA A 56 -15.05 -42.19 -4.07
CA ALA A 56 -16.05 -41.35 -4.72
C ALA A 56 -16.85 -42.15 -5.77
N SER A 57 -18.16 -41.96 -5.77
CA SER A 57 -19.09 -42.57 -6.71
C SER A 57 -19.98 -41.49 -7.34
N GLY A 58 -20.48 -41.77 -8.54
CA GLY A 58 -21.47 -40.89 -9.18
C GLY A 58 -22.40 -41.68 -10.08
N GLU A 59 -23.66 -41.26 -10.11
CA GLU A 59 -24.79 -41.96 -10.74
C GLU A 59 -25.80 -40.95 -11.30
N LEU A 60 -26.63 -41.38 -12.25
CA LEU A 60 -27.81 -40.61 -12.65
C LEU A 60 -28.90 -40.79 -11.59
N ASP A 61 -29.49 -39.69 -11.13
CA ASP A 61 -30.55 -39.66 -10.12
C ASP A 61 -31.83 -39.10 -10.75
N THR A 62 -32.91 -39.88 -10.71
CA THR A 62 -34.23 -39.49 -11.25
C THR A 62 -35.16 -38.91 -10.19
N GLN A 63 -34.79 -38.95 -8.91
CA GLN A 63 -35.60 -38.44 -7.80
C GLN A 63 -35.35 -36.94 -7.59
N GLU A 64 -34.07 -36.55 -7.50
CA GLU A 64 -33.63 -35.18 -7.30
C GLU A 64 -32.98 -34.62 -8.58
N LYS A 65 -33.57 -33.54 -9.11
CA LYS A 65 -33.21 -32.91 -10.40
C LYS A 65 -33.72 -31.47 -10.45
N HIS A 66 -33.07 -30.63 -11.24
CA HIS A 66 -33.45 -29.24 -11.45
C HIS A 66 -34.53 -29.13 -12.54
N SER A 67 -34.31 -29.79 -13.67
CA SER A 67 -35.29 -29.91 -14.75
C SER A 67 -35.32 -31.35 -15.30
N GLY A 68 -36.07 -31.60 -16.38
CA GLY A 68 -36.10 -32.92 -17.03
C GLY A 68 -36.58 -34.09 -16.15
N GLU A 69 -36.03 -35.26 -16.43
CA GLU A 69 -36.28 -36.56 -15.81
C GLU A 69 -35.12 -37.03 -14.91
N SER A 70 -33.90 -36.49 -15.05
CA SER A 70 -32.71 -36.89 -14.28
C SER A 70 -31.63 -35.81 -14.11
N SER A 71 -30.85 -35.90 -13.02
CA SER A 71 -29.59 -35.14 -12.84
C SER A 71 -28.41 -36.07 -12.54
N TYR A 72 -27.18 -35.55 -12.50
CA TYR A 72 -26.01 -36.34 -12.10
C TYR A 72 -25.62 -36.12 -10.63
N ARG A 73 -25.73 -37.17 -9.82
CA ARG A 73 -25.40 -37.17 -8.39
C ARG A 73 -23.99 -37.69 -8.14
N ILE A 74 -23.24 -36.98 -7.30
CA ILE A 74 -21.91 -37.33 -6.82
C ILE A 74 -21.93 -37.55 -5.30
N HIS A 75 -21.29 -38.62 -4.84
CA HIS A 75 -21.02 -38.91 -3.43
C HIS A 75 -19.51 -39.12 -3.22
N ASN A 76 -18.96 -38.69 -2.09
CA ASN A 76 -17.54 -38.85 -1.77
C ASN A 76 -17.31 -38.99 -0.25
N GLU A 77 -16.68 -40.09 0.18
CA GLU A 77 -16.28 -40.30 1.58
C GLU A 77 -14.87 -39.77 1.88
N SER A 78 -14.10 -39.38 0.86
CA SER A 78 -12.67 -39.06 1.00
C SER A 78 -12.48 -37.66 1.62
N PRO A 79 -11.61 -37.49 2.64
CA PRO A 79 -11.20 -36.16 3.07
C PRO A 79 -10.35 -35.48 1.97
N LEU A 80 -10.21 -34.15 2.08
CA LEU A 80 -9.39 -33.35 1.17
C LEU A 80 -7.90 -33.74 1.24
N GLU A 81 -7.42 -34.45 0.22
CA GLU A 81 -6.01 -34.87 0.10
C GLU A 81 -5.45 -34.58 -1.31
N PRO A 82 -4.14 -34.30 -1.45
CA PRO A 82 -3.52 -34.02 -2.74
C PRO A 82 -3.68 -35.18 -3.74
N ASN A 83 -4.28 -34.88 -4.90
CA ASN A 83 -4.58 -35.83 -5.99
C ASN A 83 -5.65 -36.90 -5.67
N VAL A 84 -6.40 -36.78 -4.58
CA VAL A 84 -7.49 -37.70 -4.19
C VAL A 84 -8.83 -36.97 -4.39
N TYR A 85 -9.60 -37.35 -5.41
CA TYR A 85 -10.89 -36.71 -5.73
C TYR A 85 -11.77 -37.59 -6.62
N GLY A 86 -13.09 -37.37 -6.61
CA GLY A 86 -13.98 -37.82 -7.68
C GLY A 86 -14.10 -36.75 -8.76
N GLN A 87 -14.25 -37.13 -10.03
CA GLN A 87 -14.50 -36.16 -11.10
C GLN A 87 -15.45 -36.63 -12.21
N LEU A 88 -16.31 -35.71 -12.64
CA LEU A 88 -17.18 -35.78 -13.81
C LEU A 88 -16.59 -34.86 -14.90
N ARG A 89 -16.37 -35.37 -16.12
CA ARG A 89 -15.66 -34.64 -17.20
C ARG A 89 -16.33 -34.77 -18.56
N GLN A 90 -16.35 -33.68 -19.31
CA GLN A 90 -16.54 -33.67 -20.76
C GLN A 90 -15.48 -32.76 -21.40
N TYR A 91 -15.45 -32.76 -22.73
CA TYR A 91 -14.73 -31.75 -23.49
C TYR A 91 -15.73 -30.91 -24.27
N ALA A 92 -15.62 -29.59 -24.15
CA ALA A 92 -16.26 -28.69 -25.07
C ALA A 92 -15.44 -28.61 -26.37
N TYR A 93 -16.13 -28.61 -27.50
CA TYR A 93 -15.53 -28.55 -28.84
C TYR A 93 -16.01 -27.30 -29.60
N ALA A 94 -15.30 -26.93 -30.66
CA ALA A 94 -15.66 -25.84 -31.57
C ALA A 94 -15.81 -24.43 -30.92
N LEU A 95 -15.18 -24.21 -29.76
CA LEU A 95 -14.98 -22.86 -29.23
C LEU A 95 -14.03 -22.08 -30.16
N LYS A 96 -14.28 -20.77 -30.34
CA LYS A 96 -13.39 -19.87 -31.08
C LYS A 96 -12.17 -19.53 -30.22
N ALA A 97 -11.03 -19.24 -30.84
CA ALA A 97 -9.85 -18.71 -30.14
C ALA A 97 -10.05 -17.26 -29.69
N ASN A 98 -9.38 -16.84 -28.61
CA ASN A 98 -9.41 -15.47 -28.05
C ASN A 98 -10.82 -14.88 -27.94
N THR A 99 -11.79 -15.73 -27.58
CA THR A 99 -13.21 -15.42 -27.51
C THR A 99 -13.72 -15.74 -26.12
N THR A 100 -14.55 -14.86 -25.56
CA THR A 100 -15.12 -15.03 -24.23
C THR A 100 -16.39 -15.88 -24.29
N TYR A 101 -16.50 -16.82 -23.37
CA TYR A 101 -17.60 -17.75 -23.20
C TYR A 101 -18.09 -17.71 -21.76
N VAL A 102 -19.36 -18.05 -21.55
CA VAL A 102 -19.94 -18.29 -20.23
C VAL A 102 -20.33 -19.77 -20.16
N ILE A 103 -19.89 -20.46 -19.11
CA ILE A 103 -20.47 -21.75 -18.70
C ILE A 103 -21.42 -21.52 -17.51
N THR A 104 -22.57 -22.16 -17.55
CA THR A 104 -23.52 -22.28 -16.44
C THR A 104 -23.77 -23.75 -16.11
N ALA A 105 -24.15 -24.02 -14.87
CA ALA A 105 -24.70 -25.31 -14.42
C ALA A 105 -25.57 -25.09 -13.19
N TRP A 106 -26.62 -25.88 -13.03
CA TRP A 106 -27.38 -25.93 -11.79
C TRP A 106 -26.80 -26.98 -10.86
N VAL A 107 -26.60 -26.62 -9.60
CA VAL A 107 -26.03 -27.53 -8.59
C VAL A 107 -26.83 -27.48 -7.30
N LYS A 108 -26.98 -28.64 -6.65
CA LYS A 108 -27.60 -28.82 -5.34
C LYS A 108 -26.68 -29.65 -4.46
N GLY A 109 -26.60 -29.34 -3.18
CA GLY A 109 -25.69 -30.03 -2.26
C GLY A 109 -26.38 -30.48 -0.98
N ASN A 110 -26.01 -31.65 -0.49
CA ASN A 110 -26.18 -32.05 0.90
C ASN A 110 -24.81 -32.36 1.49
N GLU A 111 -24.41 -31.61 2.53
CA GLU A 111 -23.08 -31.68 3.15
C GLU A 111 -21.93 -31.70 2.13
N ALA A 112 -22.07 -30.98 1.00
CA ALA A 112 -21.08 -30.96 -0.07
C ALA A 112 -19.85 -30.12 0.34
N ARG A 113 -18.64 -30.64 0.15
CA ARG A 113 -17.41 -29.93 0.57
C ARG A 113 -16.32 -30.03 -0.48
N GLY A 114 -15.66 -28.90 -0.74
CA GLY A 114 -14.49 -28.84 -1.62
C GLY A 114 -14.80 -29.13 -3.10
N ALA A 115 -16.05 -28.91 -3.53
CA ALA A 115 -16.46 -29.14 -4.90
C ALA A 115 -16.13 -27.95 -5.83
N GLN A 116 -15.72 -28.22 -7.06
CA GLN A 116 -15.17 -27.22 -7.99
C GLN A 116 -15.58 -27.51 -9.43
N LEU A 117 -15.73 -26.46 -10.24
CA LEU A 117 -15.76 -26.52 -11.69
C LEU A 117 -14.41 -26.03 -12.23
N ALA A 118 -13.66 -26.91 -12.88
CA ALA A 118 -12.37 -26.63 -13.49
C ALA A 118 -12.49 -26.62 -15.02
N LEU A 119 -11.86 -25.62 -15.64
CA LEU A 119 -11.98 -25.31 -17.07
C LEU A 119 -10.61 -25.20 -17.74
N GLY A 120 -10.54 -25.69 -18.97
CA GLY A 120 -9.43 -25.47 -19.89
C GLY A 120 -8.12 -26.20 -19.55
N PRO A 121 -7.07 -26.00 -20.37
CA PRO A 121 -5.83 -26.78 -20.30
C PRO A 121 -5.12 -26.67 -18.94
N GLY A 122 -4.95 -27.80 -18.27
CA GLY A 122 -4.31 -27.87 -16.96
C GLY A 122 -5.11 -27.27 -15.81
N TRP A 123 -6.44 -27.13 -15.98
CA TRP A 123 -7.38 -26.71 -14.92
C TRP A 123 -7.03 -25.35 -14.27
N LYS A 124 -6.48 -24.43 -15.07
CA LYS A 124 -6.03 -23.11 -14.61
C LYS A 124 -7.18 -22.16 -14.27
N ILE A 125 -8.35 -22.37 -14.86
CA ILE A 125 -9.56 -21.61 -14.56
C ILE A 125 -10.43 -22.48 -13.65
N ILE A 126 -10.68 -21.99 -12.44
CA ILE A 126 -11.46 -22.70 -11.42
C ILE A 126 -12.58 -21.79 -10.94
N GLU A 127 -13.77 -22.36 -10.80
CA GLU A 127 -14.87 -21.81 -10.02
C GLU A 127 -15.17 -22.75 -8.84
N ARG A 128 -15.40 -22.19 -7.65
CA ARG A 128 -15.67 -23.00 -6.45
C ARG A 128 -17.19 -23.11 -6.29
N LEU A 129 -17.70 -24.33 -6.24
CA LEU A 129 -19.12 -24.56 -6.00
C LEU A 129 -19.47 -24.20 -4.54
N PRO A 130 -20.75 -23.96 -4.22
CA PRO A 130 -21.17 -23.77 -2.83
C PRO A 130 -20.81 -24.98 -1.95
N ASN A 131 -20.59 -24.74 -0.65
CA ASN A 131 -20.33 -25.78 0.34
C ASN A 131 -21.53 -25.89 1.31
N GLY A 132 -21.67 -27.05 1.95
CA GLY A 132 -22.73 -27.37 2.91
C GLY A 132 -23.96 -27.96 2.24
N THR A 133 -25.12 -27.78 2.87
CA THR A 133 -26.42 -28.16 2.31
C THR A 133 -27.09 -26.93 1.73
N PHE A 134 -27.41 -26.98 0.43
CA PHE A 134 -27.98 -25.88 -0.35
C PHE A 134 -28.89 -26.46 -1.43
N ASP A 135 -30.01 -25.78 -1.71
CA ASP A 135 -30.93 -26.16 -2.79
C ASP A 135 -30.39 -25.73 -4.16
N TRP A 136 -31.08 -26.11 -5.24
CA TRP A 136 -30.69 -25.81 -6.62
C TRP A 136 -30.25 -24.34 -6.80
N THR A 137 -28.98 -24.18 -7.20
CA THR A 137 -28.28 -22.91 -7.35
C THR A 137 -27.52 -22.90 -8.67
N GLU A 138 -27.71 -21.89 -9.52
CA GLU A 138 -26.87 -21.72 -10.72
C GLU A 138 -25.46 -21.28 -10.32
N VAL A 139 -24.45 -22.03 -10.78
CA VAL A 139 -23.06 -21.59 -10.84
C VAL A 139 -22.73 -21.11 -12.24
N ARG A 140 -22.06 -19.97 -12.34
CA ARG A 140 -21.75 -19.30 -13.60
C ARG A 140 -20.28 -18.90 -13.63
N LYS A 141 -19.58 -19.19 -14.73
CA LYS A 141 -18.18 -18.80 -14.94
C LYS A 141 -17.96 -18.26 -16.35
N GLU A 142 -17.50 -17.02 -16.41
CA GLU A 142 -16.94 -16.46 -17.64
C GLU A 142 -15.49 -16.94 -17.83
N PHE A 143 -15.12 -17.27 -19.07
CA PHE A 143 -13.76 -17.64 -19.45
C PHE A 143 -13.45 -17.21 -20.88
N THR A 144 -12.26 -16.64 -21.09
CA THR A 144 -11.74 -16.36 -22.44
C THR A 144 -10.86 -17.52 -22.88
N THR A 145 -11.11 -18.04 -24.07
CA THR A 145 -10.23 -19.03 -24.70
C THR A 145 -8.91 -18.39 -25.10
N GLY A 146 -7.81 -19.14 -25.04
CA GLY A 146 -6.53 -18.70 -25.64
C GLY A 146 -6.49 -18.94 -27.15
N ASP A 147 -5.28 -18.94 -27.71
CA ASP A 147 -5.04 -19.00 -29.16
C ASP A 147 -5.54 -20.28 -29.87
N ALA A 148 -5.82 -21.38 -29.15
CA ALA A 148 -6.29 -22.63 -29.76
C ALA A 148 -7.07 -23.57 -28.79
N PRO A 149 -8.40 -23.43 -28.68
CA PRO A 149 -9.24 -24.32 -27.87
C PRO A 149 -9.89 -25.44 -28.73
N GLU A 150 -9.12 -26.22 -29.50
CA GLU A 150 -9.68 -27.36 -30.28
C GLU A 150 -10.42 -28.38 -29.39
N ARG A 151 -9.99 -28.47 -28.12
CA ARG A 151 -10.56 -29.31 -27.08
C ARG A 151 -10.43 -28.56 -25.76
N TYR A 152 -11.54 -28.23 -25.12
CA TYR A 152 -11.55 -27.48 -23.88
C TYR A 152 -12.11 -28.32 -22.73
N ASP A 153 -11.34 -28.48 -21.66
CA ASP A 153 -11.76 -29.28 -20.50
C ASP A 153 -12.92 -28.63 -19.75
N VAL A 154 -13.92 -29.44 -19.40
CA VAL A 154 -15.00 -29.09 -18.46
C VAL A 154 -15.06 -30.20 -17.42
N VAL A 155 -14.66 -29.90 -16.19
CA VAL A 155 -14.51 -30.91 -15.12
C VAL A 155 -15.17 -30.44 -13.83
N PHE A 156 -16.17 -31.18 -13.36
CA PHE A 156 -16.64 -31.05 -11.98
C PHE A 156 -15.83 -31.99 -11.09
N ILE A 157 -15.24 -31.45 -10.03
CA ILE A 157 -14.35 -32.16 -9.10
C ILE A 157 -15.02 -32.17 -7.73
N SER A 158 -15.19 -33.35 -7.12
CA SER A 158 -15.47 -33.50 -5.69
C SER A 158 -14.16 -33.79 -4.97
N GLY A 159 -13.58 -32.75 -4.37
CA GLY A 159 -12.27 -32.83 -3.70
C GLY A 159 -12.32 -33.22 -2.22
N SER A 160 -13.50 -33.35 -1.60
CA SER A 160 -13.64 -33.67 -0.17
C SER A 160 -14.99 -34.32 0.13
N THR A 161 -15.19 -34.72 1.39
CA THR A 161 -16.38 -35.40 1.90
C THR A 161 -17.65 -34.69 1.46
N THR A 162 -18.52 -35.39 0.73
CA THR A 162 -19.73 -34.86 0.11
C THR A 162 -20.81 -35.94 0.21
N GLU A 163 -21.88 -35.70 0.99
CA GLU A 163 -22.97 -36.68 1.12
C GLU A 163 -23.76 -36.80 -0.19
N ALA A 164 -24.08 -35.66 -0.80
CA ALA A 164 -24.54 -35.59 -2.19
C ALA A 164 -24.20 -34.23 -2.81
N LEU A 165 -23.81 -34.24 -4.08
CA LEU A 165 -23.76 -33.07 -4.96
C LEU A 165 -24.46 -33.47 -6.26
N TRP A 166 -25.60 -32.86 -6.55
CA TRP A 166 -26.29 -33.02 -7.83
C TRP A 166 -25.87 -31.90 -8.78
N ILE A 167 -25.71 -32.25 -10.05
CA ILE A 167 -25.32 -31.37 -11.15
C ILE A 167 -26.32 -31.57 -12.28
N ASP A 168 -26.81 -30.47 -12.84
CA ASP A 168 -27.84 -30.45 -13.87
C ASP A 168 -27.65 -29.24 -14.82
N ASP A 169 -28.33 -29.24 -15.97
CA ASP A 169 -28.47 -28.10 -16.88
C ASP A 169 -27.13 -27.43 -17.31
N VAL A 170 -26.06 -28.19 -17.51
CA VAL A 170 -24.71 -27.69 -17.85
C VAL A 170 -24.65 -27.15 -19.28
N LYS A 171 -24.41 -25.85 -19.44
CA LYS A 171 -24.49 -25.14 -20.74
C LYS A 171 -23.29 -24.22 -20.95
N ILE A 172 -22.83 -24.09 -22.19
CA ILE A 172 -21.83 -23.09 -22.61
C ILE A 172 -22.42 -22.24 -23.72
N GLN A 173 -22.20 -20.93 -23.64
CA GLN A 173 -22.61 -19.94 -24.64
C GLN A 173 -21.51 -18.90 -24.89
N GLU A 174 -21.46 -18.33 -26.09
CA GLU A 174 -20.55 -17.22 -26.40
C GLU A 174 -21.01 -15.95 -25.68
N ALA A 175 -20.08 -15.22 -25.05
CA ALA A 175 -20.40 -13.98 -24.36
C ALA A 175 -20.82 -12.92 -25.38
N GLY A 176 -22.03 -12.38 -25.23
CA GLY A 176 -22.66 -11.49 -26.22
C GLY A 176 -24.05 -11.93 -26.69
N GLU A 177 -24.59 -13.04 -26.18
CA GLU A 177 -26.01 -13.35 -26.34
C GLU A 177 -26.87 -12.24 -25.69
N LYS A 178 -27.73 -11.59 -26.47
CA LYS A 178 -28.44 -10.35 -26.08
C LYS A 178 -29.73 -10.60 -25.29
N SER A 179 -29.86 -11.76 -24.65
CA SER A 179 -30.97 -12.12 -23.78
C SER A 179 -30.72 -11.55 -22.38
N ALA A 180 -31.73 -10.91 -21.81
CA ALA A 180 -31.78 -10.71 -20.36
C ALA A 180 -32.33 -11.97 -19.71
N SER A 181 -31.76 -12.35 -18.57
CA SER A 181 -32.16 -13.52 -17.79
C SER A 181 -32.48 -13.08 -16.37
N VAL A 182 -33.61 -13.54 -15.84
CA VAL A 182 -33.94 -13.43 -14.42
C VAL A 182 -34.11 -14.87 -13.93
N TYR A 183 -33.43 -15.20 -12.84
CA TYR A 183 -33.33 -16.57 -12.35
C TYR A 183 -34.36 -16.83 -11.25
N GLU A 184 -34.84 -18.07 -11.15
CA GLU A 184 -35.86 -18.47 -10.17
C GLU A 184 -35.45 -18.12 -8.72
N PRO A 185 -36.35 -17.60 -7.86
CA PRO A 185 -35.99 -17.18 -6.52
C PRO A 185 -35.64 -18.36 -5.58
N SER A 186 -34.37 -18.44 -5.17
CA SER A 186 -33.91 -19.40 -4.16
C SER A 186 -34.35 -19.01 -2.74
N LEU A 187 -34.66 -19.98 -1.89
CA LEU A 187 -35.05 -19.78 -0.48
C LEU A 187 -34.02 -20.42 0.47
N TRP A 188 -33.66 -19.71 1.53
CA TRP A 188 -32.60 -20.07 2.47
C TRP A 188 -33.07 -19.91 3.92
N SER A 189 -32.65 -20.81 4.82
CA SER A 189 -32.81 -20.59 6.27
C SER A 189 -31.78 -19.57 6.77
N GLY A 190 -32.19 -18.67 7.67
CA GLY A 190 -31.31 -17.62 8.18
C GLY A 190 -30.86 -16.63 7.11
N VAL A 191 -29.62 -16.12 7.24
CA VAL A 191 -29.00 -15.18 6.29
C VAL A 191 -27.72 -15.83 5.74
N PRO A 192 -27.75 -16.37 4.50
CA PRO A 192 -26.60 -17.07 3.93
C PRO A 192 -25.53 -16.04 3.50
N ALA A 193 -24.26 -16.37 3.70
CA ALA A 193 -23.16 -15.48 3.30
C ALA A 193 -23.18 -15.17 1.79
N SER A 194 -23.64 -16.13 0.97
CA SER A 194 -23.82 -16.00 -0.49
C SER A 194 -24.76 -14.88 -0.89
N ALA A 195 -25.73 -14.47 -0.05
CA ALA A 195 -26.66 -13.39 -0.36
C ALA A 195 -25.98 -12.01 -0.48
N LYS A 196 -24.80 -11.82 0.13
CA LYS A 196 -24.10 -10.51 0.24
C LYS A 196 -25.00 -9.40 0.81
N PHE A 197 -25.89 -9.77 1.72
CA PHE A 197 -26.90 -8.90 2.32
C PHE A 197 -27.03 -9.23 3.81
N TYR A 198 -27.30 -8.23 4.66
CA TYR A 198 -27.61 -8.44 6.07
C TYR A 198 -28.68 -7.46 6.59
N PRO A 199 -29.79 -7.97 7.16
CA PRO A 199 -30.86 -7.16 7.74
C PRO A 199 -30.57 -6.80 9.21
N ILE A 200 -30.47 -5.51 9.52
CA ILE A 200 -30.15 -5.01 10.86
C ILE A 200 -31.44 -4.60 11.58
N PHE A 201 -31.87 -5.39 12.56
CA PHE A 201 -33.05 -5.08 13.38
C PHE A 201 -32.69 -4.23 14.62
N GLN A 202 -33.72 -3.63 15.23
CA GLN A 202 -33.55 -2.83 16.44
C GLN A 202 -33.14 -3.71 17.63
N THR A 203 -32.15 -3.26 18.41
CA THR A 203 -31.62 -4.00 19.59
C THR A 203 -32.68 -4.25 20.67
N SER A 204 -33.73 -3.42 20.74
CA SER A 204 -34.86 -3.59 21.67
C SER A 204 -35.90 -4.64 21.25
N SER A 205 -35.60 -5.48 20.25
CA SER A 205 -36.55 -6.47 19.73
C SER A 205 -36.55 -7.77 20.56
N ALA A 206 -37.71 -8.42 20.69
CA ALA A 206 -37.88 -9.64 21.48
C ALA A 206 -37.31 -10.91 20.83
N LYS A 207 -37.14 -10.92 19.50
CA LYS A 207 -36.39 -11.96 18.78
C LYS A 207 -34.90 -11.57 18.71
N GLU A 208 -34.02 -12.56 18.67
CA GLU A 208 -32.60 -12.33 18.36
C GLU A 208 -32.39 -11.81 16.91
N ALA A 209 -31.16 -11.35 16.63
CA ALA A 209 -30.74 -11.00 15.27
C ALA A 209 -30.27 -12.25 14.51
N PRO A 210 -30.49 -12.33 13.18
CA PRO A 210 -30.05 -13.48 12.39
C PRO A 210 -28.53 -13.66 12.45
N VAL A 211 -28.07 -14.91 12.41
CA VAL A 211 -26.64 -15.21 12.38
C VAL A 211 -26.16 -15.25 10.93
N LEU A 212 -25.14 -14.44 10.62
CA LEU A 212 -24.30 -14.61 9.44
C LEU A 212 -23.12 -15.51 9.83
N ALA A 213 -23.12 -16.75 9.35
CA ALA A 213 -22.03 -17.69 9.57
C ALA A 213 -20.98 -17.57 8.45
N LEU A 214 -19.76 -17.19 8.82
CA LEU A 214 -18.58 -17.24 7.94
C LEU A 214 -17.71 -18.42 8.36
N ARG A 215 -17.31 -19.29 7.42
CA ARG A 215 -16.45 -20.46 7.67
C ARG A 215 -15.43 -20.62 6.56
N SER A 216 -14.26 -21.17 6.90
CA SER A 216 -13.17 -21.40 5.95
C SER A 216 -13.42 -22.65 5.12
N THR A 217 -13.13 -22.59 3.81
CA THR A 217 -13.40 -23.69 2.87
C THR A 217 -12.45 -24.88 3.03
N ASP A 218 -11.23 -24.60 3.52
CA ASP A 218 -10.13 -25.53 3.78
C ASP A 218 -10.05 -25.92 5.27
N LYS A 219 -10.53 -25.06 6.16
CA LYS A 219 -10.53 -25.25 7.62
C LYS A 219 -11.95 -25.03 8.18
N PRO A 220 -12.88 -25.99 8.07
CA PRO A 220 -14.30 -25.78 8.40
C PRO A 220 -14.58 -25.42 9.88
N LEU A 221 -13.65 -25.67 10.81
CA LEU A 221 -13.73 -25.21 12.21
C LEU A 221 -13.24 -23.78 12.44
N PHE A 222 -12.65 -23.14 11.41
CA PHE A 222 -12.17 -21.76 11.46
C PHE A 222 -13.18 -20.81 10.80
N GLY A 223 -13.48 -19.70 11.48
CA GLY A 223 -14.37 -18.65 10.98
C GLY A 223 -15.04 -17.90 12.12
N GLY A 224 -16.29 -17.46 11.93
CA GLY A 224 -17.05 -16.81 12.99
C GLY A 224 -18.52 -16.58 12.66
N ASP A 225 -19.30 -16.35 13.71
CA ASP A 225 -20.72 -16.03 13.66
C ASP A 225 -20.93 -14.55 14.01
N ILE A 226 -21.60 -13.83 13.10
CA ILE A 226 -21.84 -12.39 13.21
C ILE A 226 -23.33 -12.13 13.40
N GLN A 227 -23.66 -11.36 14.44
CA GLN A 227 -24.97 -10.77 14.67
C GLN A 227 -24.82 -9.23 14.68
N ILE A 228 -25.69 -8.51 13.96
CA ILE A 228 -25.67 -7.04 13.90
C ILE A 228 -27.05 -6.51 14.29
N THR A 229 -27.09 -5.53 15.20
CA THR A 229 -28.31 -4.79 15.57
C THR A 229 -28.03 -3.28 15.58
N CYS A 230 -29.06 -2.47 15.72
CA CYS A 230 -28.90 -1.03 15.89
C CYS A 230 -29.92 -0.42 16.85
N ASP A 231 -29.61 0.78 17.32
CA ASP A 231 -30.61 1.72 17.83
C ASP A 231 -30.49 3.07 17.08
N ARG A 232 -31.12 4.12 17.60
CA ARG A 232 -31.09 5.47 17.00
C ARG A 232 -29.71 6.13 17.01
N ASN A 233 -28.79 5.68 17.87
CA ASN A 233 -27.49 6.30 18.14
C ASN A 233 -26.32 5.46 17.63
N SER A 234 -26.42 4.13 17.69
CA SER A 234 -25.31 3.21 17.43
C SER A 234 -25.71 1.98 16.60
N VAL A 235 -24.72 1.42 15.89
CA VAL A 235 -24.73 0.06 15.37
C VAL A 235 -23.94 -0.84 16.34
N PHE A 236 -24.45 -2.05 16.55
CA PHE A 236 -23.86 -3.03 17.46
C PHE A 236 -23.49 -4.30 16.69
N PHE A 237 -22.26 -4.78 16.90
CA PHE A 237 -21.80 -6.05 16.37
C PHE A 237 -21.52 -7.01 17.53
N LYS A 238 -21.91 -8.27 17.37
CA LYS A 238 -21.53 -9.39 18.22
C LYS A 238 -20.93 -10.46 17.33
N ILE A 239 -19.66 -10.78 17.54
CA ILE A 239 -18.86 -11.64 16.67
C ILE A 239 -18.24 -12.73 17.52
N ARG A 240 -18.62 -13.99 17.31
CA ARG A 240 -17.97 -15.15 17.92
C ARG A 240 -17.02 -15.76 16.91
N VAL A 241 -15.72 -15.72 17.20
CA VAL A 241 -14.67 -16.29 16.34
C VAL A 241 -14.35 -17.70 16.81
N PHE A 242 -14.32 -18.64 15.87
CA PHE A 242 -13.94 -20.03 16.08
C PHE A 242 -12.53 -20.27 15.53
N GLN A 243 -11.64 -20.78 16.37
CA GLN A 243 -10.26 -21.09 16.05
C GLN A 243 -9.75 -22.21 16.98
N PRO A 244 -9.21 -23.33 16.44
CA PRO A 244 -8.81 -24.48 17.26
C PRO A 244 -7.45 -24.35 17.96
N SER A 245 -6.78 -23.19 17.88
CA SER A 245 -5.46 -22.92 18.47
C SER A 245 -5.46 -21.68 19.36
N ALA A 246 -4.45 -21.55 20.22
CA ALA A 246 -4.35 -20.42 21.16
C ALA A 246 -4.18 -19.08 20.42
N VAL A 247 -4.97 -18.08 20.82
CA VAL A 247 -5.04 -16.77 20.14
C VAL A 247 -3.71 -16.01 20.19
N ARG A 248 -3.18 -15.67 19.00
CA ARG A 248 -1.94 -14.94 18.72
C ARG A 248 -2.26 -13.53 18.21
N GLY A 249 -2.87 -12.72 19.07
CA GLY A 249 -3.20 -11.33 18.76
C GLY A 249 -1.97 -10.41 18.73
N THR A 250 -1.97 -9.44 17.82
CA THR A 250 -0.98 -8.35 17.76
C THR A 250 -1.70 -7.03 17.48
N ALA A 251 -1.51 -6.03 18.34
CA ALA A 251 -2.11 -4.71 18.15
C ALA A 251 -1.42 -3.87 17.05
N GLY A 252 -2.12 -2.84 16.54
CA GLY A 252 -1.57 -1.90 15.57
C GLY A 252 -1.59 -2.38 14.11
N ALA A 253 -0.77 -1.76 13.25
CA ALA A 253 -0.85 -1.95 11.80
C ALA A 253 -0.61 -3.39 11.32
N GLY A 254 0.22 -4.16 12.04
CA GLY A 254 0.48 -5.57 11.73
C GLY A 254 -0.65 -6.55 12.10
N MET A 255 -1.74 -6.08 12.71
CA MET A 255 -2.84 -6.91 13.21
C MET A 255 -3.47 -7.83 12.16
N TRP A 256 -3.47 -7.42 10.88
CA TRP A 256 -4.03 -8.22 9.76
C TRP A 256 -3.29 -9.56 9.56
N ASN A 257 -2.03 -9.64 10.00
CA ASN A 257 -1.17 -10.84 9.89
C ASN A 257 -1.19 -11.70 11.17
N SER A 258 -2.13 -11.42 12.07
CA SER A 258 -2.34 -12.04 13.38
C SER A 258 -3.81 -12.45 13.54
N ASP A 259 -4.13 -13.20 14.60
CA ASP A 259 -5.52 -13.57 14.90
C ASP A 259 -6.35 -12.30 15.16
N SER A 260 -7.30 -11.98 14.29
CA SER A 260 -8.01 -10.69 14.31
C SER A 260 -9.31 -10.72 13.51
N VAL A 261 -10.15 -9.71 13.73
CA VAL A 261 -11.30 -9.38 12.88
C VAL A 261 -11.05 -8.02 12.23
N GLN A 262 -11.35 -7.89 10.94
CA GLN A 262 -11.41 -6.62 10.22
C GLN A 262 -12.85 -6.34 9.78
N LEU A 263 -13.36 -5.14 10.07
CA LEU A 263 -14.63 -4.62 9.60
C LEU A 263 -14.33 -3.49 8.61
N ALA A 264 -14.67 -3.67 7.34
CA ALA A 264 -14.57 -2.62 6.34
C ALA A 264 -15.96 -2.06 6.05
N ILE A 265 -16.14 -0.76 6.23
CA ILE A 265 -17.43 -0.06 6.17
C ILE A 265 -17.34 1.04 5.11
N ASP A 266 -18.26 1.03 4.14
CA ASP A 266 -18.47 2.15 3.20
C ASP A 266 -19.81 2.85 3.47
N ALA A 267 -19.70 4.02 4.09
CA ALA A 267 -20.80 4.92 4.39
C ALA A 267 -21.24 5.82 3.20
N GLY A 268 -20.48 5.83 2.10
CA GLY A 268 -20.80 6.62 0.89
C GLY A 268 -21.79 5.93 -0.04
N ALA A 269 -22.05 4.66 0.24
CA ALA A 269 -22.67 3.70 -0.65
C ALA A 269 -24.16 3.94 -1.05
N PRO A 270 -24.83 5.05 -0.70
CA PRO A 270 -26.03 5.47 -1.44
C PRO A 270 -25.92 6.78 -2.24
N GLN A 271 -24.88 7.63 -2.11
CA GLN A 271 -25.00 9.04 -2.54
C GLN A 271 -23.86 9.68 -3.36
N THR A 272 -22.67 9.10 -3.52
CA THR A 272 -21.53 9.86 -4.09
C THR A 272 -21.18 9.53 -5.55
N THR A 273 -21.77 10.27 -6.49
CA THR A 273 -21.14 10.55 -7.79
C THR A 273 -20.05 11.63 -7.62
N GLY A 274 -18.96 11.26 -6.94
CA GLY A 274 -17.76 12.08 -6.80
C GLY A 274 -17.35 12.38 -5.35
N GLY A 275 -16.15 11.96 -4.97
CA GLY A 275 -15.15 12.78 -4.28
C GLY A 275 -15.45 13.39 -2.90
N SER A 276 -16.50 13.03 -2.17
CA SER A 276 -16.67 13.53 -0.78
C SER A 276 -15.81 12.73 0.21
N VAL A 277 -15.02 13.44 1.01
CA VAL A 277 -14.06 12.87 1.95
C VAL A 277 -14.75 12.20 3.15
N ASN A 278 -14.17 11.09 3.62
CA ASN A 278 -14.46 10.39 4.89
C ASN A 278 -15.69 9.47 4.94
N THR A 279 -15.87 8.63 3.92
CA THR A 279 -16.92 7.58 3.88
C THR A 279 -16.45 6.15 4.11
N TYR A 280 -15.14 5.85 3.99
CA TYR A 280 -14.60 4.49 4.16
C TYR A 280 -13.85 4.33 5.48
N TYR A 281 -14.04 3.19 6.14
CA TYR A 281 -13.37 2.82 7.39
C TYR A 281 -12.91 1.36 7.31
N GLU A 282 -11.65 1.05 7.64
CA GLU A 282 -11.15 -0.32 7.79
C GLU A 282 -10.66 -0.51 9.23
N LEU A 283 -11.49 -1.16 10.05
CA LEU A 283 -11.38 -1.24 11.51
C LEU A 283 -10.96 -2.65 11.95
N GLY A 284 -9.90 -2.75 12.73
CA GLY A 284 -9.29 -4.00 13.21
C GLY A 284 -9.49 -4.23 14.70
N PHE A 285 -9.68 -5.50 15.06
CA PHE A 285 -9.89 -5.99 16.43
C PHE A 285 -9.08 -7.25 16.69
N THR A 286 -8.43 -7.33 17.85
CA THR A 286 -7.72 -8.53 18.31
C THR A 286 -7.74 -8.61 19.83
N MET A 287 -7.53 -9.78 20.42
CA MET A 287 -7.50 -9.92 21.88
C MET A 287 -6.19 -9.37 22.46
N ALA A 288 -6.28 -8.34 23.29
CA ALA A 288 -5.15 -7.76 24.03
C ALA A 288 -4.89 -8.49 25.35
N SER A 289 -5.97 -8.93 25.99
CA SER A 289 -5.97 -9.76 27.20
C SER A 289 -7.19 -10.70 27.14
N PRO A 290 -7.36 -11.65 28.08
CA PRO A 290 -8.54 -12.53 28.07
C PRO A 290 -9.90 -11.82 28.12
N THR A 291 -9.96 -10.55 28.52
CA THR A 291 -11.20 -9.76 28.69
C THR A 291 -11.19 -8.40 27.98
N GLU A 292 -10.22 -8.14 27.09
CA GLU A 292 -10.02 -6.85 26.44
C GLU A 292 -9.57 -7.02 24.99
N ALA A 293 -10.15 -6.22 24.10
CA ALA A 293 -9.79 -6.18 22.69
C ALA A 293 -8.95 -4.93 22.37
N ALA A 294 -7.80 -5.10 21.73
CA ALA A 294 -7.06 -4.00 21.10
C ALA A 294 -7.69 -3.65 19.75
N THR A 295 -7.68 -2.36 19.43
CA THR A 295 -8.26 -1.81 18.20
C THR A 295 -7.19 -1.17 17.30
N HIS A 296 -7.48 -1.09 16.01
CA HIS A 296 -6.68 -0.32 15.05
C HIS A 296 -7.57 0.15 13.90
N ALA A 297 -7.30 1.30 13.30
CA ALA A 297 -7.92 1.71 12.04
C ALA A 297 -6.82 1.85 10.99
N TRP A 298 -6.91 1.07 9.91
CA TRP A 298 -6.02 1.19 8.75
C TRP A 298 -6.47 2.33 7.84
N ASP A 299 -7.78 2.46 7.65
CA ASP A 299 -8.43 3.48 6.84
C ASP A 299 -9.61 4.11 7.59
N GLY A 300 -9.92 5.35 7.22
CA GLY A 300 -10.91 6.20 7.90
C GLY A 300 -10.38 6.71 9.24
N ASN A 301 -10.39 8.02 9.45
CA ASN A 301 -9.92 8.64 10.70
C ASN A 301 -10.94 8.44 11.82
N PHE A 302 -10.99 7.21 12.33
CA PHE A 302 -11.98 6.75 13.27
C PHE A 302 -11.59 7.10 14.72
N ASP A 303 -12.42 7.92 15.37
CA ASP A 303 -12.24 8.27 16.78
C ASP A 303 -12.67 7.12 17.69
N TRP A 304 -11.72 6.24 17.99
CA TRP A 304 -11.86 5.14 18.94
C TRP A 304 -12.35 5.54 20.34
N SER A 305 -12.23 6.82 20.74
CA SER A 305 -12.75 7.27 22.04
C SER A 305 -14.28 7.36 22.10
N THR A 306 -14.95 7.29 20.94
CA THR A 306 -16.42 7.31 20.82
C THR A 306 -17.06 5.93 20.77
N ALA A 307 -16.30 4.89 20.38
CA ALA A 307 -16.77 3.52 20.30
C ALA A 307 -16.53 2.77 21.61
N LYS A 308 -17.32 1.72 21.87
CA LYS A 308 -17.04 0.76 22.95
C LYS A 308 -16.72 -0.60 22.36
N THR A 309 -15.69 -1.25 22.89
CA THR A 309 -15.28 -2.60 22.49
C THR A 309 -15.07 -3.45 23.73
N HIS A 310 -15.53 -4.69 23.69
CA HIS A 310 -15.23 -5.71 24.68
C HIS A 310 -14.85 -7.01 23.97
N GLY A 311 -13.92 -7.75 24.55
CA GLY A 311 -13.51 -9.06 24.05
C GLY A 311 -13.53 -10.06 25.20
N ASN A 312 -13.81 -11.33 24.90
CA ASN A 312 -13.78 -12.41 25.87
C ASN A 312 -13.17 -13.67 25.23
N LEU A 313 -12.05 -14.15 25.77
CA LEU A 313 -11.40 -15.36 25.29
C LEU A 313 -12.22 -16.60 25.68
N THR A 314 -12.51 -17.48 24.73
CA THR A 314 -13.27 -18.71 24.96
C THR A 314 -12.39 -19.95 24.74
N LYS A 315 -12.94 -21.14 25.02
CA LYS A 315 -12.23 -22.41 24.73
C LYS A 315 -12.12 -22.72 23.24
N GLU A 316 -12.92 -22.04 22.41
CA GLU A 316 -13.08 -22.31 20.98
C GLU A 316 -12.55 -21.16 20.11
N GLY A 317 -11.97 -20.12 20.72
CA GLY A 317 -11.58 -18.87 20.06
C GLY A 317 -11.86 -17.68 20.96
N TYR A 318 -12.66 -16.70 20.50
CA TYR A 318 -12.99 -15.51 21.29
C TYR A 318 -14.30 -14.84 20.83
N ASP A 319 -14.99 -14.19 21.75
CA ASP A 319 -16.13 -13.32 21.46
C ASP A 319 -15.67 -11.86 21.42
N LEU A 320 -16.23 -11.07 20.50
CA LEU A 320 -16.14 -9.61 20.47
C LEU A 320 -17.54 -9.00 20.51
N THR A 321 -17.70 -7.92 21.27
CA THR A 321 -18.86 -7.02 21.16
C THR A 321 -18.40 -5.59 20.91
N LEU A 322 -19.10 -4.92 20.00
CA LEU A 322 -18.77 -3.58 19.54
C LEU A 322 -20.02 -2.71 19.54
N GLU A 323 -19.88 -1.48 20.05
CA GLU A 323 -20.85 -0.40 19.93
C GLU A 323 -20.17 0.75 19.19
N ILE A 324 -20.63 1.03 17.97
CA ILE A 324 -20.11 2.12 17.12
C ILE A 324 -21.23 3.15 16.94
N PRO A 325 -21.08 4.38 17.44
CA PRO A 325 -22.04 5.44 17.17
C PRO A 325 -22.13 5.74 15.67
N TRP A 326 -23.34 5.94 15.14
CA TRP A 326 -23.56 6.29 13.74
C TRP A 326 -22.77 7.53 13.32
N ARG A 327 -22.62 8.50 14.23
CA ARG A 327 -21.85 9.74 14.00
C ARG A 327 -20.36 9.49 13.78
N SER A 328 -19.81 8.44 14.37
CA SER A 328 -18.41 8.02 14.17
C SER A 328 -18.17 7.39 12.79
N LEU A 329 -19.25 7.03 12.08
CA LEU A 329 -19.25 6.58 10.68
C LEU A 329 -19.74 7.69 9.71
N GLY A 330 -19.89 8.94 10.19
CA GLY A 330 -20.36 10.07 9.39
C GLY A 330 -21.89 10.23 9.30
N TYR A 331 -22.68 9.38 9.96
CA TYR A 331 -24.14 9.42 9.89
C TYR A 331 -24.80 10.09 11.10
N PRO A 332 -25.79 11.00 10.92
CA PRO A 332 -26.49 11.64 12.04
C PRO A 332 -27.51 10.73 12.75
N ALA A 333 -27.92 9.63 12.11
CA ALA A 333 -28.92 8.64 12.50
C ALA A 333 -28.69 7.35 11.66
N PRO A 334 -29.39 6.21 11.89
CA PRO A 334 -29.24 5.03 11.04
C PRO A 334 -29.46 5.36 9.54
N PRO A 335 -28.54 4.95 8.64
CA PRO A 335 -28.69 5.17 7.21
C PRO A 335 -29.75 4.22 6.61
N ALA A 336 -30.18 4.50 5.38
CA ALA A 336 -31.03 3.57 4.63
C ALA A 336 -30.30 2.24 4.35
N SER A 337 -29.01 2.30 4.00
CA SER A 337 -28.11 1.15 3.89
C SER A 337 -26.65 1.60 3.77
N PHE A 338 -25.71 0.72 4.08
CA PHE A 338 -24.26 0.97 3.94
C PHE A 338 -23.54 -0.28 3.41
N GLY A 339 -22.34 -0.10 2.86
CA GLY A 339 -21.48 -1.19 2.41
C GLY A 339 -20.72 -1.79 3.60
N LEU A 340 -20.67 -3.12 3.70
CA LEU A 340 -19.98 -3.83 4.77
C LEU A 340 -19.23 -5.04 4.22
N ASN A 341 -17.99 -5.21 4.65
CA ASN A 341 -17.24 -6.46 4.52
C ASN A 341 -16.61 -6.84 5.86
N ILE A 342 -16.45 -8.15 6.07
CA ILE A 342 -15.89 -8.72 7.30
C ILE A 342 -14.82 -9.75 6.94
N VAL A 343 -13.64 -9.58 7.52
CA VAL A 343 -12.53 -10.54 7.43
C VAL A 343 -12.24 -11.07 8.82
N ILE A 344 -12.09 -12.39 8.94
CA ILE A 344 -11.60 -13.06 10.14
C ILE A 344 -10.25 -13.65 9.77
N ASN A 345 -9.18 -13.15 10.38
CA ASN A 345 -7.81 -13.59 10.18
C ASN A 345 -7.40 -14.61 11.24
N HIS A 346 -6.56 -15.54 10.83
CA HIS A 346 -5.92 -16.52 11.69
C HIS A 346 -4.43 -16.69 11.33
N LYS A 347 -3.55 -16.59 12.32
CA LYS A 347 -2.13 -16.90 12.23
C LYS A 347 -1.90 -18.38 12.53
N GLY A 348 -1.67 -19.15 11.46
CA GLY A 348 -1.50 -20.60 11.56
C GLY A 348 -0.24 -21.01 12.32
N ASP A 349 -0.17 -22.28 12.70
CA ASP A 349 1.03 -22.89 13.29
C ASP A 349 2.22 -22.94 12.32
N ASP A 350 1.92 -22.85 11.02
CA ASP A 350 2.86 -22.62 9.91
C ASP A 350 3.39 -21.18 9.83
N ASN A 351 2.95 -20.28 10.71
CA ASN A 351 3.15 -18.83 10.66
C ASN A 351 2.59 -18.14 9.39
N ALA A 352 1.79 -18.82 8.57
CA ALA A 352 1.08 -18.19 7.46
C ALA A 352 -0.19 -17.48 7.94
N ARG A 353 -0.64 -16.47 7.18
CA ARG A 353 -1.96 -15.85 7.36
C ARG A 353 -2.99 -16.69 6.63
N HIS A 354 -3.95 -17.22 7.36
CA HIS A 354 -5.19 -17.80 6.86
C HIS A 354 -6.32 -16.80 7.13
N PHE A 355 -7.34 -16.74 6.28
CA PHE A 355 -8.47 -15.84 6.53
C PHE A 355 -9.78 -16.33 5.90
N VAL A 356 -10.90 -15.96 6.53
CA VAL A 356 -12.24 -16.04 5.95
C VAL A 356 -12.71 -14.62 5.68
N GLU A 357 -13.32 -14.39 4.53
CA GLU A 357 -13.77 -13.07 4.10
C GLU A 357 -15.15 -13.19 3.47
N TRP A 358 -16.10 -12.34 3.89
CA TRP A 358 -17.49 -12.39 3.45
C TRP A 358 -17.67 -12.02 1.98
N THR A 359 -17.05 -10.92 1.55
CA THR A 359 -17.03 -10.44 0.15
C THR A 359 -15.60 -10.03 -0.21
N PRO A 360 -15.11 -10.22 -1.44
CA PRO A 360 -13.67 -10.21 -1.72
C PRO A 360 -12.95 -8.85 -1.62
N GLY A 361 -13.55 -7.82 -1.03
CA GLY A 361 -13.16 -6.42 -1.16
C GLY A 361 -12.16 -5.86 -0.15
N THR A 362 -11.66 -6.65 0.82
CA THR A 362 -10.75 -6.16 1.87
C THR A 362 -9.44 -6.95 2.00
N ALA A 363 -9.47 -8.27 1.84
CA ALA A 363 -8.32 -9.16 2.01
C ALA A 363 -7.87 -9.84 0.70
N LYS A 364 -8.80 -10.22 -0.19
CA LYS A 364 -8.47 -10.77 -1.52
C LYS A 364 -8.11 -9.69 -2.53
N VAL A 365 -8.95 -8.66 -2.67
CA VAL A 365 -8.67 -7.43 -3.43
C VAL A 365 -9.05 -6.22 -2.57
N LYS A 366 -8.62 -5.01 -2.94
CA LYS A 366 -9.06 -3.76 -2.31
C LYS A 366 -10.09 -3.06 -3.20
N ASN A 367 -11.35 -3.51 -3.13
CA ASN A 367 -12.46 -2.96 -3.92
C ASN A 367 -13.71 -2.82 -3.04
N ARG A 368 -14.27 -1.62 -2.96
CA ARG A 368 -15.45 -1.29 -2.14
C ARG A 368 -16.78 -1.62 -2.83
N ASP A 369 -16.82 -1.63 -4.16
CA ASP A 369 -18.04 -1.89 -4.93
C ASP A 369 -18.59 -3.30 -4.72
N VAL A 370 -17.73 -4.27 -4.39
CA VAL A 370 -18.09 -5.67 -4.16
C VAL A 370 -18.57 -5.97 -2.72
N PHE A 371 -18.66 -4.96 -1.85
CA PHE A 371 -19.08 -5.12 -0.45
C PHE A 371 -20.53 -5.58 -0.34
N ALA A 372 -20.84 -6.31 0.74
CA ALA A 372 -22.22 -6.68 1.05
C ALA A 372 -23.05 -5.47 1.50
N ARG A 373 -24.37 -5.56 1.35
CA ARG A 373 -25.33 -4.52 1.75
C ARG A 373 -25.87 -4.77 3.16
N ALA A 374 -25.61 -3.85 4.07
CA ALA A 374 -26.15 -3.87 5.43
C ALA A 374 -27.30 -2.85 5.55
N ILE A 375 -28.49 -3.30 5.96
CA ILE A 375 -29.73 -2.51 5.86
C ILE A 375 -30.47 -2.44 7.22
N PRO A 376 -30.50 -1.25 7.86
CA PRO A 376 -31.34 -1.00 9.05
C PRO A 376 -32.84 -1.09 8.75
N ALA A 377 -33.55 -1.95 9.50
CA ALA A 377 -35.00 -2.09 9.42
C ALA A 377 -35.71 -0.82 9.91
N THR A 378 -36.61 -0.26 9.09
CA THR A 378 -37.40 0.93 9.43
C THR A 378 -38.79 0.55 9.95
N GLY A 379 -39.40 1.41 10.78
CA GLY A 379 -40.83 1.35 11.11
C GLY A 379 -41.37 0.10 11.80
N GLY A 380 -40.52 -0.85 12.21
CA GLY A 380 -40.95 -2.17 12.70
C GLY A 380 -41.24 -3.18 11.57
N ALA A 381 -40.72 -2.95 10.37
CA ALA A 381 -40.88 -3.86 9.23
C ALA A 381 -40.43 -5.30 9.56
N SER A 382 -41.31 -6.26 9.24
CA SER A 382 -41.04 -7.70 9.38
C SER A 382 -40.24 -8.27 8.21
N ILE A 383 -40.14 -7.53 7.09
CA ILE A 383 -39.31 -7.84 5.92
C ILE A 383 -38.29 -6.72 5.68
N VAL A 384 -37.07 -7.09 5.31
CA VAL A 384 -36.01 -6.15 4.91
C VAL A 384 -35.44 -6.66 3.58
N GLN A 385 -35.26 -5.77 2.61
CA GLN A 385 -34.85 -6.15 1.26
C GLN A 385 -33.84 -5.18 0.64
N ASP A 386 -33.06 -5.71 -0.31
CA ASP A 386 -32.04 -5.02 -1.09
C ASP A 386 -32.19 -5.37 -2.57
N LEU A 387 -31.88 -4.42 -3.44
CA LEU A 387 -31.61 -4.65 -4.85
C LEU A 387 -30.23 -4.07 -5.13
N SER A 388 -29.26 -4.94 -5.40
CA SER A 388 -27.87 -4.58 -5.63
C SER A 388 -27.41 -5.00 -7.02
N LEU A 389 -26.40 -4.28 -7.51
CA LEU A 389 -25.75 -4.47 -8.80
C LEU A 389 -24.26 -4.72 -8.56
N ASP A 390 -23.60 -5.41 -9.49
CA ASP A 390 -22.16 -5.67 -9.47
C ASP A 390 -21.32 -4.40 -9.70
N HIS A 391 -21.86 -3.45 -10.46
CA HIS A 391 -21.26 -2.14 -10.71
C HIS A 391 -22.31 -1.01 -10.65
N ARG A 392 -21.82 0.24 -10.58
CA ARG A 392 -22.67 1.45 -10.66
C ARG A 392 -22.56 2.18 -12.00
N ARG A 393 -21.59 1.80 -12.82
CA ARG A 393 -21.32 2.36 -14.14
C ARG A 393 -21.05 1.21 -15.10
N TYR A 394 -21.63 1.29 -16.28
CA TYR A 394 -21.48 0.30 -17.33
C TYR A 394 -21.21 0.99 -18.66
N THR A 395 -20.38 0.38 -19.51
CA THR A 395 -20.22 0.77 -20.92
C THR A 395 -20.99 -0.20 -21.81
N PRO A 396 -21.47 0.23 -23.01
CA PRO A 396 -21.91 -0.71 -24.03
C PRO A 396 -20.88 -1.83 -24.26
N GLY A 397 -21.35 -3.07 -24.39
CA GLY A 397 -20.57 -4.30 -24.37
C GLY A 397 -20.62 -5.08 -23.05
N GLN A 398 -21.08 -4.46 -21.95
CA GLN A 398 -21.15 -5.11 -20.63
C GLN A 398 -22.53 -5.69 -20.32
N ILE A 399 -22.55 -6.63 -19.37
CA ILE A 399 -23.75 -7.19 -18.76
C ILE A 399 -23.86 -6.65 -17.33
N ILE A 400 -25.04 -6.14 -16.98
CA ILE A 400 -25.41 -5.77 -15.62
C ILE A 400 -25.73 -7.05 -14.87
N HIS A 401 -24.91 -7.44 -13.89
CA HIS A 401 -25.28 -8.50 -12.96
C HIS A 401 -25.89 -7.90 -11.71
N GLY A 402 -27.03 -8.43 -11.31
CA GLY A 402 -27.70 -7.94 -10.11
C GLY A 402 -28.41 -9.01 -9.33
N ARG A 403 -28.81 -8.61 -8.13
CA ARG A 403 -29.45 -9.46 -7.14
C ARG A 403 -30.48 -8.68 -6.39
N TRP A 404 -31.66 -9.26 -6.25
CA TRP A 404 -32.56 -8.95 -5.16
C TRP A 404 -32.38 -9.96 -4.04
N ALA A 405 -32.40 -9.48 -2.80
CA ALA A 405 -32.42 -10.31 -1.60
C ALA A 405 -33.44 -9.72 -0.61
N ALA A 406 -34.26 -10.57 0.01
CA ALA A 406 -35.13 -10.18 1.10
C ALA A 406 -35.06 -11.19 2.25
N TYR A 407 -35.08 -10.70 3.48
CA TYR A 407 -35.20 -11.53 4.68
C TYR A 407 -36.50 -11.22 5.39
N SER A 408 -37.28 -12.26 5.71
CA SER A 408 -38.53 -12.14 6.45
C SER A 408 -38.38 -12.74 7.85
N ARG A 409 -38.76 -11.97 8.86
CA ARG A 409 -38.65 -12.31 10.27
C ARG A 409 -39.91 -12.94 10.85
N GLU A 410 -41.05 -12.74 10.20
CA GLU A 410 -42.38 -13.22 10.65
C GLU A 410 -43.08 -14.09 9.60
N GLY A 411 -42.44 -14.30 8.44
CA GLY A 411 -43.04 -14.90 7.26
C GLY A 411 -43.64 -13.83 6.34
N ALA A 412 -43.63 -14.08 5.03
CA ALA A 412 -44.14 -13.16 4.03
C ALA A 412 -44.69 -13.91 2.81
N SER A 413 -45.68 -13.31 2.15
CA SER A 413 -46.18 -13.75 0.84
C SER A 413 -46.10 -12.58 -0.13
N LEU A 414 -44.95 -12.49 -0.78
CA LEU A 414 -44.83 -11.84 -2.08
C LEU A 414 -45.56 -12.77 -3.06
N LYS A 415 -46.37 -12.24 -3.98
CA LYS A 415 -47.16 -13.08 -4.90
C LYS A 415 -46.52 -13.16 -6.28
N LYS A 416 -46.43 -12.01 -6.95
CA LYS A 416 -45.79 -11.86 -8.25
C LYS A 416 -44.99 -10.58 -8.31
N MET A 417 -43.79 -10.68 -8.89
CA MET A 417 -42.85 -9.56 -9.02
C MET A 417 -42.19 -9.56 -10.39
N ARG A 418 -41.69 -8.40 -10.82
CA ARG A 418 -40.86 -8.28 -12.02
C ARG A 418 -39.80 -7.21 -11.86
N LEU A 419 -38.71 -7.33 -12.59
CA LEU A 419 -37.74 -6.26 -12.75
C LEU A 419 -38.16 -5.31 -13.87
N GLY A 420 -37.91 -4.02 -13.72
CA GLY A 420 -38.13 -3.01 -14.74
C GLY A 420 -37.06 -1.94 -14.68
N VAL A 421 -36.47 -1.59 -15.82
CA VAL A 421 -35.47 -0.53 -15.92
C VAL A 421 -36.10 0.73 -16.48
N PHE A 422 -35.77 1.84 -15.84
CA PHE A 422 -36.24 3.18 -16.15
C PHE A 422 -35.07 4.07 -16.57
N SER A 423 -35.25 4.83 -17.65
CA SER A 423 -34.29 5.81 -18.18
C SER A 423 -34.27 7.11 -17.36
N PRO A 424 -33.34 8.05 -17.62
CA PRO A 424 -33.22 9.31 -16.85
C PRO A 424 -34.49 10.16 -16.79
N ASP A 425 -35.31 10.10 -17.86
CA ASP A 425 -36.63 10.75 -17.98
C ASP A 425 -37.76 10.00 -17.24
N LYS A 426 -37.43 8.89 -16.57
CA LYS A 426 -38.32 7.94 -15.88
C LYS A 426 -39.25 7.15 -16.81
N THR A 427 -38.97 7.08 -18.10
CA THR A 427 -39.64 6.15 -19.03
C THR A 427 -39.16 4.72 -18.78
N LYS A 428 -40.04 3.72 -18.87
CA LYS A 428 -39.62 2.31 -18.75
C LYS A 428 -39.02 1.83 -20.08
N VAL A 429 -37.76 1.41 -20.08
CA VAL A 429 -37.04 0.95 -21.28
C VAL A 429 -36.97 -0.57 -21.40
N TRP A 430 -37.02 -1.29 -20.28
CA TRP A 430 -37.01 -2.75 -20.24
C TRP A 430 -37.83 -3.28 -19.05
N SER A 431 -38.35 -4.50 -19.16
CA SER A 431 -38.85 -5.27 -18.02
C SER A 431 -38.74 -6.77 -18.25
N SER A 432 -38.55 -7.53 -17.17
CA SER A 432 -38.72 -8.97 -17.18
C SER A 432 -40.20 -9.38 -17.29
N ASP A 433 -40.41 -10.66 -17.56
CA ASP A 433 -41.66 -11.34 -17.24
C ASP A 433 -41.93 -11.34 -15.73
N TRP A 434 -43.14 -11.75 -15.35
CA TRP A 434 -43.56 -11.91 -13.96
C TRP A 434 -42.99 -13.20 -13.36
N MET A 435 -42.21 -13.06 -12.30
CA MET A 435 -41.79 -14.16 -11.42
C MET A 435 -42.89 -14.47 -10.42
N ASP A 436 -43.22 -15.75 -10.27
CA ASP A 436 -43.98 -16.25 -9.11
C ASP A 436 -43.03 -16.33 -7.91
N MET A 437 -43.41 -15.76 -6.76
CA MET A 437 -42.52 -15.67 -5.60
C MET A 437 -42.89 -16.74 -4.55
N PRO A 438 -41.99 -17.70 -4.23
CA PRO A 438 -42.20 -18.66 -3.15
C PRO A 438 -42.56 -18.00 -1.81
N GLN A 439 -43.45 -18.62 -1.04
CA GLN A 439 -43.83 -18.14 0.29
C GLN A 439 -42.64 -18.23 1.26
N MET A 440 -42.32 -17.12 1.92
CA MET A 440 -41.27 -17.07 2.92
C MET A 440 -41.80 -17.51 4.29
N ALA A 441 -41.12 -18.46 4.93
CA ALA A 441 -41.32 -18.76 6.34
C ALA A 441 -40.68 -17.68 7.24
N ALA A 442 -40.89 -17.78 8.55
CA ALA A 442 -40.21 -16.89 9.48
C ALA A 442 -38.71 -17.22 9.53
N ASP A 443 -37.90 -16.17 9.62
CA ASP A 443 -36.44 -16.20 9.73
C ASP A 443 -35.73 -16.84 8.50
N THR A 444 -36.28 -16.63 7.30
CA THR A 444 -35.70 -17.07 6.00
C THR A 444 -35.28 -15.90 5.11
N THR A 445 -34.27 -16.12 4.27
CA THR A 445 -33.86 -15.22 3.16
C THR A 445 -34.32 -15.78 1.82
N GLN A 446 -34.87 -14.95 0.96
CA GLN A 446 -35.15 -15.25 -0.45
C GLN A 446 -34.20 -14.42 -1.33
N THR A 447 -33.71 -15.00 -2.43
CA THR A 447 -32.78 -14.33 -3.35
C THR A 447 -33.15 -14.61 -4.80
N ALA A 448 -33.21 -13.58 -5.63
CA ALA A 448 -33.33 -13.71 -7.09
C ALA A 448 -32.15 -12.99 -7.75
N ASN A 449 -31.41 -13.68 -8.61
CA ASN A 449 -30.34 -13.05 -9.40
C ASN A 449 -30.89 -12.67 -10.78
N PHE A 450 -30.19 -11.78 -11.48
CA PHE A 450 -30.46 -11.48 -12.89
C PHE A 450 -29.18 -11.05 -13.63
N SER A 451 -29.23 -11.16 -14.95
CA SER A 451 -28.24 -10.58 -15.85
C SER A 451 -28.93 -9.84 -17.00
N LEU A 452 -28.54 -8.60 -17.23
CA LEU A 452 -29.17 -7.69 -18.19
C LEU A 452 -28.09 -7.05 -19.10
N PRO A 453 -28.00 -7.42 -20.39
CA PRO A 453 -27.11 -6.76 -21.34
C PRO A 453 -27.41 -5.26 -21.48
N VAL A 454 -26.36 -4.42 -21.47
CA VAL A 454 -26.48 -2.96 -21.61
C VAL A 454 -27.09 -2.57 -22.97
N GLU A 455 -26.97 -3.41 -23.99
CA GLU A 455 -27.53 -3.23 -25.34
C GLU A 455 -29.07 -3.20 -25.37
N LEU A 456 -29.73 -3.69 -24.31
CA LEU A 456 -31.19 -3.62 -24.17
C LEU A 456 -31.65 -2.28 -23.58
N LEU A 457 -30.71 -1.40 -23.22
CA LEU A 457 -30.97 -0.06 -22.70
C LEU A 457 -30.86 0.99 -23.82
N GLY A 458 -31.23 2.21 -23.48
CA GLY A 458 -31.16 3.35 -24.38
C GLY A 458 -29.75 3.98 -24.45
N PRO A 459 -29.66 5.28 -24.81
CA PRO A 459 -28.39 5.98 -24.86
C PRO A 459 -27.79 6.21 -23.46
N ASP A 460 -26.50 6.57 -23.41
CA ASP A 460 -25.78 6.98 -22.20
C ASP A 460 -26.63 7.87 -21.27
N GLY A 461 -26.67 7.54 -19.98
CA GLY A 461 -27.51 8.20 -18.99
C GLY A 461 -27.55 7.49 -17.63
N ASP A 462 -28.15 8.16 -16.64
CA ASP A 462 -28.43 7.60 -15.31
C ASP A 462 -29.77 6.84 -15.32
N TYR A 463 -29.70 5.52 -15.18
CA TYR A 463 -30.82 4.58 -15.17
C TYR A 463 -31.17 4.13 -13.74
N GLU A 464 -32.36 3.57 -13.57
CA GLU A 464 -32.78 2.92 -12.32
C GLU A 464 -33.48 1.60 -12.62
N ILE A 465 -32.96 0.49 -12.07
CA ILE A 465 -33.69 -0.79 -12.06
C ILE A 465 -34.58 -0.85 -10.81
N ARG A 466 -35.80 -1.34 -10.97
CA ARG A 466 -36.80 -1.47 -9.91
C ARG A 466 -37.38 -2.87 -9.89
N LEU A 467 -37.57 -3.43 -8.71
CA LEU A 467 -38.44 -4.58 -8.49
C LEU A 467 -39.86 -4.08 -8.23
N GLN A 468 -40.82 -4.56 -9.01
CA GLN A 468 -42.21 -4.09 -9.00
C GLN A 468 -43.21 -5.22 -8.75
N GLU A 469 -44.27 -4.94 -8.00
CA GLU A 469 -45.46 -5.81 -7.86
C GLU A 469 -46.53 -5.54 -8.94
N GLU A 470 -47.55 -6.39 -9.00
CA GLU A 470 -48.67 -6.32 -9.96
C GLU A 470 -49.46 -5.00 -9.90
N ASP A 471 -49.57 -4.37 -8.74
CA ASP A 471 -50.22 -3.06 -8.55
C ASP A 471 -49.34 -1.86 -8.99
N GLY A 472 -48.09 -2.11 -9.39
CA GLY A 472 -47.10 -1.11 -9.80
C GLY A 472 -46.23 -0.56 -8.66
N ARG A 473 -46.47 -0.97 -7.41
CA ARG A 473 -45.63 -0.65 -6.25
C ARG A 473 -44.18 -1.08 -6.50
N THR A 474 -43.24 -0.23 -6.08
CA THR A 474 -41.80 -0.53 -6.17
C THR A 474 -41.32 -0.96 -4.78
N GLU A 475 -40.77 -2.17 -4.70
CA GLU A 475 -40.33 -2.78 -3.45
C GLU A 475 -38.84 -2.54 -3.18
N ALA A 476 -38.03 -2.57 -4.23
CA ALA A 476 -36.61 -2.20 -4.18
C ALA A 476 -36.19 -1.51 -5.48
N ALA A 477 -35.17 -0.66 -5.42
CA ALA A 477 -34.64 0.08 -6.56
C ALA A 477 -33.11 0.26 -6.45
N ALA A 478 -32.40 0.22 -7.58
CA ALA A 478 -30.96 0.46 -7.68
C ALA A 478 -30.64 1.40 -8.85
N PRO A 479 -30.02 2.56 -8.60
CA PRO A 479 -29.55 3.45 -9.65
C PRO A 479 -28.19 2.99 -10.22
N PHE A 480 -27.99 3.18 -11.52
CA PHE A 480 -26.72 2.95 -12.22
C PHE A 480 -26.58 3.90 -13.41
N ARG A 481 -25.40 3.97 -14.01
CA ARG A 481 -25.14 4.82 -15.20
C ARG A 481 -24.65 3.98 -16.37
N VAL A 482 -25.16 4.26 -17.56
CA VAL A 482 -24.57 3.76 -18.82
C VAL A 482 -23.76 4.91 -19.44
N GLU A 483 -22.53 4.65 -19.84
CA GLU A 483 -21.64 5.64 -20.45
C GLU A 483 -20.65 4.98 -21.42
N ASN A 484 -20.63 5.40 -22.68
CA ASN A 484 -19.64 4.92 -23.65
C ASN A 484 -18.29 5.64 -23.39
N LEU A 485 -17.44 4.98 -22.61
CA LEU A 485 -16.20 5.58 -22.13
C LEU A 485 -15.22 5.88 -23.27
N GLU A 486 -15.15 5.04 -24.31
CA GLU A 486 -14.32 5.30 -25.51
C GLU A 486 -14.76 6.56 -26.26
N LYS A 487 -16.07 6.76 -26.43
CA LYS A 487 -16.62 7.96 -27.06
C LYS A 487 -16.29 9.22 -26.25
N ARG A 488 -16.33 9.15 -24.92
CA ARG A 488 -15.95 10.25 -24.03
C ARG A 488 -14.45 10.53 -24.07
N ILE A 489 -13.60 9.50 -24.04
CA ILE A 489 -12.15 9.62 -24.21
C ILE A 489 -11.84 10.32 -25.54
N ALA A 490 -12.44 9.89 -26.64
CA ALA A 490 -12.25 10.51 -27.95
C ALA A 490 -12.67 11.99 -27.98
N ALA A 491 -13.82 12.33 -27.37
CA ALA A 491 -14.32 13.71 -27.29
C ALA A 491 -13.42 14.62 -26.44
N GLU A 492 -13.02 14.19 -25.24
CA GLU A 492 -12.12 14.98 -24.39
C GLU A 492 -10.70 15.03 -24.98
N THR A 493 -10.21 13.98 -25.64
CA THR A 493 -8.90 14.00 -26.32
C THR A 493 -8.88 15.04 -27.44
N ALA A 494 -9.91 15.09 -28.29
CA ALA A 494 -10.05 16.11 -29.32
C ALA A 494 -10.17 17.54 -28.74
N ARG A 495 -10.79 17.69 -27.56
CA ARG A 495 -10.89 18.97 -26.85
C ARG A 495 -9.53 19.41 -26.27
N ILE A 496 -8.76 18.49 -25.68
CA ILE A 496 -7.41 18.76 -25.18
C ILE A 496 -6.47 19.11 -26.33
N ASP A 497 -6.53 18.38 -27.45
CA ASP A 497 -5.75 18.65 -28.66
C ASP A 497 -6.01 20.07 -29.19
N ALA A 498 -7.28 20.43 -29.39
CA ALA A 498 -7.68 21.76 -29.87
C ALA A 498 -7.29 22.91 -28.92
N ARG A 499 -7.37 22.70 -27.60
CA ARG A 499 -6.88 23.67 -26.60
C ARG A 499 -5.35 23.78 -26.62
N THR A 500 -4.65 22.66 -26.76
CA THR A 500 -3.18 22.60 -26.78
C THR A 500 -2.65 23.39 -27.97
N ALA A 501 -3.14 23.13 -29.19
CA ALA A 501 -2.73 23.85 -30.39
C ALA A 501 -2.92 25.38 -30.26
N LYS A 502 -4.02 25.82 -29.64
CA LYS A 502 -4.28 27.24 -29.37
C LYS A 502 -3.31 27.82 -28.32
N ALA A 503 -2.95 27.05 -27.30
CA ALA A 503 -1.98 27.47 -26.29
C ALA A 503 -0.55 27.54 -26.87
N GLU A 504 -0.18 26.62 -27.76
CA GLU A 504 1.10 26.64 -28.48
C GLU A 504 1.21 27.81 -29.47
N GLU A 505 0.13 28.13 -30.20
CA GLU A 505 0.06 29.33 -31.06
C GLU A 505 0.28 30.60 -30.24
N LEU A 506 -0.40 30.71 -29.10
CA LEU A 506 -0.25 31.84 -28.18
C LEU A 506 1.17 31.93 -27.62
N TRP A 507 1.75 30.81 -27.17
CA TRP A 507 3.13 30.76 -26.67
C TRP A 507 4.16 31.15 -27.74
N SER A 508 3.98 30.66 -28.97
CA SER A 508 4.83 30.99 -30.12
C SER A 508 4.76 32.48 -30.49
N SER A 509 3.65 33.16 -30.16
CA SER A 509 3.47 34.60 -30.35
C SER A 509 4.10 35.47 -29.24
N MET A 510 4.70 34.86 -28.21
CA MET A 510 5.29 35.51 -27.02
C MET A 510 6.82 35.26 -26.94
N PRO A 511 7.67 35.96 -27.72
CA PRO A 511 9.13 35.77 -27.72
C PRO A 511 9.78 35.88 -26.33
N GLU A 512 9.22 36.69 -25.44
CA GLU A 512 9.69 36.89 -24.08
C GLU A 512 9.46 35.67 -23.17
N LYS A 513 8.47 34.81 -23.48
CA LYS A 513 8.18 33.55 -22.76
C LYS A 513 8.76 32.31 -23.45
N ARG A 514 9.49 32.46 -24.57
CA ARG A 514 9.99 31.35 -25.40
C ARG A 514 10.73 30.26 -24.63
N ASP A 515 11.60 30.66 -23.70
CA ASP A 515 12.46 29.76 -22.93
C ASP A 515 11.91 29.48 -21.51
N ASP A 516 10.61 29.70 -21.28
CA ASP A 516 9.98 29.49 -19.96
C ASP A 516 9.90 28.01 -19.58
N ALA A 517 10.58 27.65 -18.49
CA ALA A 517 10.72 26.26 -18.05
C ALA A 517 9.40 25.60 -17.65
N TYR A 518 8.43 26.34 -17.12
CA TYR A 518 7.13 25.76 -16.69
C TYR A 518 6.21 25.52 -17.89
N LEU A 519 6.24 26.40 -18.91
CA LEU A 519 5.55 26.15 -20.18
C LEU A 519 6.17 24.94 -20.89
N GLY A 520 7.50 24.87 -20.98
CA GLY A 520 8.21 23.73 -21.56
C GLY A 520 7.90 22.39 -20.86
N LEU A 521 7.83 22.41 -19.52
CA LEU A 521 7.36 21.29 -18.69
C LEU A 521 5.92 20.89 -19.04
N GLY A 522 4.98 21.84 -19.01
CA GLY A 522 3.57 21.59 -19.26
C GLY A 522 3.29 20.97 -20.63
N PHE A 523 3.84 21.57 -21.69
CA PHE A 523 3.69 21.02 -23.04
C PHE A 523 4.36 19.65 -23.18
N SER A 524 5.53 19.42 -22.54
CA SER A 524 6.19 18.10 -22.54
C SER A 524 5.34 17.00 -21.89
N VAL A 525 4.63 17.31 -20.81
CA VAL A 525 3.64 16.38 -20.20
C VAL A 525 2.49 16.10 -21.17
N ILE A 526 1.91 17.15 -21.78
CA ILE A 526 0.81 17.00 -22.74
C ILE A 526 1.23 16.11 -23.91
N HIS A 527 2.34 16.42 -24.60
CA HIS A 527 2.76 15.64 -25.76
C HIS A 527 3.04 14.16 -25.43
N HIS A 528 3.69 13.87 -24.30
CA HIS A 528 3.96 12.49 -23.87
C HIS A 528 2.68 11.69 -23.66
N PHE A 529 1.71 12.24 -22.92
CA PHE A 529 0.46 11.54 -22.65
C PHE A 529 -0.50 11.53 -23.85
N MET A 530 -0.53 12.57 -24.68
CA MET A 530 -1.27 12.53 -25.95
C MET A 530 -0.72 11.45 -26.90
N GLN A 531 0.61 11.26 -26.97
CA GLN A 531 1.20 10.16 -27.72
C GLN A 531 0.79 8.78 -27.16
N ARG A 532 0.68 8.64 -25.84
CA ARG A 532 0.23 7.41 -25.16
C ARG A 532 -1.27 7.15 -25.31
N LEU A 533 -2.10 8.20 -25.32
CA LEU A 533 -3.54 8.10 -25.61
C LEU A 533 -3.77 7.66 -27.07
N ALA A 534 -2.97 8.16 -28.01
CA ALA A 534 -3.00 7.73 -29.41
C ALA A 534 -2.42 6.33 -29.66
N ASN A 535 -1.52 5.85 -28.78
CA ASN A 535 -0.86 4.54 -28.88
C ASN A 535 -0.99 3.76 -27.56
N PRO A 536 -2.21 3.28 -27.21
CA PRO A 536 -2.46 2.54 -25.98
C PRO A 536 -1.60 1.28 -25.88
N GLY A 537 -0.76 1.20 -24.85
CA GLY A 537 0.06 0.03 -24.52
C GLY A 537 -0.52 -0.79 -23.36
N GLU A 538 0.26 -1.71 -22.81
CA GLU A 538 -0.11 -2.44 -21.59
C GLU A 538 -0.43 -1.47 -20.43
N GLY A 539 -1.48 -1.78 -19.66
CA GLY A 539 -1.99 -0.93 -18.58
C GLY A 539 -2.87 0.25 -19.00
N SER A 540 -3.29 0.36 -20.27
CA SER A 540 -4.11 1.48 -20.79
C SER A 540 -5.62 1.18 -20.85
N SER A 541 -6.20 0.68 -19.76
CA SER A 541 -7.65 0.48 -19.68
C SER A 541 -8.42 1.80 -19.95
N PRO A 542 -9.69 1.74 -20.38
CA PRO A 542 -10.49 2.94 -20.61
C PRO A 542 -10.49 3.91 -19.41
N GLU A 543 -10.52 3.39 -18.19
CA GLU A 543 -10.48 4.18 -16.95
C GLU A 543 -9.15 4.92 -16.80
N TRP A 544 -8.02 4.26 -17.07
CA TRP A 544 -6.69 4.90 -17.06
C TRP A 544 -6.55 5.97 -18.12
N ARG A 545 -7.09 5.74 -19.33
CA ARG A 545 -7.08 6.74 -20.41
C ARG A 545 -7.99 7.93 -20.11
N MET A 546 -9.16 7.68 -19.49
CA MET A 546 -10.06 8.74 -19.03
C MET A 546 -9.41 9.61 -17.96
N LEU A 547 -8.78 8.99 -16.95
CA LEU A 547 -8.02 9.71 -15.92
C LEU A 547 -6.94 10.59 -16.56
N GLN A 548 -6.15 10.03 -17.48
CA GLN A 548 -5.05 10.74 -18.13
C GLN A 548 -5.53 11.95 -18.92
N VAL A 549 -6.61 11.85 -19.70
CA VAL A 549 -7.12 12.99 -20.47
C VAL A 549 -7.76 14.07 -19.58
N GLU A 550 -8.41 13.70 -18.47
CA GLU A 550 -8.91 14.66 -17.48
C GLU A 550 -7.78 15.40 -16.75
N GLU A 551 -6.72 14.68 -16.38
CA GLU A 551 -5.55 15.27 -15.74
C GLU A 551 -4.74 16.16 -16.69
N LEU A 552 -4.67 15.83 -17.99
CA LEU A 552 -4.14 16.73 -19.01
C LEU A 552 -4.94 18.04 -19.11
N GLY A 553 -6.25 18.00 -18.87
CA GLY A 553 -7.08 19.19 -18.71
C GLY A 553 -6.55 20.14 -17.63
N ARG A 554 -6.20 19.60 -16.44
CA ARG A 554 -5.66 20.38 -15.32
C ARG A 554 -4.27 20.95 -15.61
N VAL A 555 -3.41 20.19 -16.30
CA VAL A 555 -2.09 20.67 -16.76
C VAL A 555 -2.27 21.87 -17.70
N LEU A 556 -3.19 21.74 -18.66
CA LEU A 556 -3.50 22.79 -19.63
C LEU A 556 -4.12 24.04 -18.98
N ASP A 557 -4.95 23.87 -17.95
CA ASP A 557 -5.44 24.98 -17.12
C ASP A 557 -4.29 25.73 -16.39
N SER A 558 -3.17 25.07 -16.09
CA SER A 558 -1.96 25.74 -15.55
C SER A 558 -1.20 26.51 -16.65
N ILE A 559 -1.01 25.90 -17.81
CA ILE A 559 -0.38 26.53 -18.99
C ILE A 559 -1.14 27.79 -19.42
N GLU A 560 -2.46 27.69 -19.61
CA GLU A 560 -3.31 28.82 -20.01
C GLU A 560 -3.26 29.97 -18.97
N ARG A 561 -3.25 29.65 -17.67
CA ARG A 561 -3.04 30.65 -16.60
C ARG A 561 -1.65 31.30 -16.69
N ARG A 562 -0.59 30.55 -16.96
CA ARG A 562 0.78 31.09 -17.07
C ARG A 562 1.02 31.94 -18.33
N LEU A 563 0.32 31.62 -19.42
CA LEU A 563 0.28 32.44 -20.64
C LEU A 563 -0.50 33.74 -20.42
N ALA A 564 -1.63 33.69 -19.70
CA ALA A 564 -2.41 34.87 -19.35
C ALA A 564 -1.75 35.76 -18.27
N ALA A 565 -0.90 35.19 -17.42
CA ALA A 565 -0.25 35.92 -16.32
C ALA A 565 0.98 36.72 -16.77
N GLY A 566 1.11 37.93 -16.23
CA GLY A 566 2.31 38.78 -16.35
C GLY A 566 3.53 38.29 -15.55
N ASN A 567 3.57 37.01 -15.17
CA ASN A 567 4.67 36.44 -14.39
C ASN A 567 5.97 36.44 -15.21
N PRO A 568 7.12 36.67 -14.56
CA PRO A 568 8.41 36.67 -15.23
C PRO A 568 8.76 35.29 -15.77
N THR A 569 9.39 35.27 -16.95
CA THR A 569 9.95 34.08 -17.59
C THR A 569 11.00 33.45 -16.69
N VAL A 570 10.87 32.14 -16.42
CA VAL A 570 11.85 31.41 -15.61
C VAL A 570 12.72 30.55 -16.52
N VAL A 571 14.00 30.90 -16.58
CA VAL A 571 15.04 30.13 -17.27
C VAL A 571 15.98 29.56 -16.22
N LEU A 572 16.19 28.24 -16.23
CA LEU A 572 17.17 27.59 -15.38
C LEU A 572 18.49 27.41 -16.16
N PRO A 573 19.63 27.95 -15.69
CA PRO A 573 20.91 27.61 -16.28
C PRO A 573 21.21 26.11 -16.09
N PRO A 574 21.96 25.46 -16.99
CA PRO A 574 22.44 24.10 -16.77
C PRO A 574 23.37 24.02 -15.55
N ILE A 575 23.71 22.80 -15.15
CA ILE A 575 24.72 22.55 -14.12
C ILE A 575 26.03 22.26 -14.86
N ASP A 576 27.14 22.85 -14.41
CA ASP A 576 28.45 22.57 -15.02
C ASP A 576 28.79 21.07 -14.89
N PRO A 577 29.54 20.48 -15.83
CA PRO A 577 29.98 19.07 -15.78
C PRO A 577 31.08 18.81 -14.72
N ALA A 578 31.05 19.54 -13.61
CA ALA A 578 31.92 19.37 -12.46
C ALA A 578 31.33 18.34 -11.46
N PRO A 579 32.18 17.75 -10.60
CA PRO A 579 31.73 16.98 -9.45
C PRO A 579 30.85 17.83 -8.52
N VAL A 580 29.78 17.22 -8.01
CA VAL A 580 28.95 17.79 -6.93
C VAL A 580 29.64 17.49 -5.61
N SER A 581 29.56 18.42 -4.66
CA SER A 581 30.14 18.23 -3.31
C SER A 581 29.07 18.39 -2.24
N ALA A 582 29.22 17.70 -1.12
CA ALA A 582 28.38 17.86 0.06
C ALA A 582 29.11 18.75 1.08
N ARG A 583 28.44 19.79 1.60
CA ARG A 583 28.95 20.64 2.67
C ARG A 583 27.80 21.31 3.41
N ASP A 584 27.92 21.50 4.72
CA ASP A 584 26.96 22.26 5.53
C ASP A 584 25.50 21.83 5.31
N GLY A 585 25.23 20.51 5.29
CA GLY A 585 23.88 19.97 5.06
C GLY A 585 23.34 20.04 3.63
N VAL A 586 24.05 20.68 2.69
CA VAL A 586 23.56 20.89 1.32
C VAL A 586 24.48 20.27 0.26
N LEU A 587 23.91 20.00 -0.93
CA LEU A 587 24.67 19.68 -2.13
C LEU A 587 25.02 20.96 -2.87
N LEU A 588 26.30 21.11 -3.21
CA LEU A 588 26.88 22.26 -3.89
C LEU A 588 27.28 21.88 -5.31
N ALA A 589 26.73 22.61 -6.28
CA ALA A 589 27.01 22.45 -7.70
C ALA A 589 27.55 23.74 -8.32
N LYS A 590 28.40 23.60 -9.33
CA LYS A 590 28.96 24.72 -10.08
C LYS A 590 28.00 25.14 -11.21
N ARG A 591 27.84 26.44 -11.42
CA ARG A 591 27.06 27.07 -12.50
C ARG A 591 27.81 28.31 -12.98
N GLY A 592 28.58 28.19 -14.07
CA GLY A 592 29.55 29.22 -14.44
C GLY A 592 30.56 29.46 -13.32
N ASP A 593 30.90 30.71 -13.01
CA ASP A 593 31.92 31.00 -11.97
C ASP A 593 31.43 30.81 -10.52
N ALA A 594 30.15 30.52 -10.30
CA ALA A 594 29.57 30.37 -8.96
C ALA A 594 29.38 28.89 -8.56
N THR A 595 29.63 28.60 -7.28
CA THR A 595 29.21 27.36 -6.63
C THR A 595 28.03 27.67 -5.70
N THR A 596 26.90 27.01 -5.89
CA THR A 596 25.65 27.30 -5.18
C THR A 596 24.96 26.02 -4.69
N PRO A 597 24.09 26.10 -3.67
CA PRO A 597 23.17 25.01 -3.35
C PRO A 597 22.39 24.52 -4.58
N ALA A 598 22.19 23.21 -4.67
CA ALA A 598 21.44 22.56 -5.74
C ALA A 598 20.70 21.34 -5.19
N TYR A 599 19.48 21.14 -5.69
CA TYR A 599 18.63 20.00 -5.38
C TYR A 599 18.62 19.05 -6.59
N PHE A 600 18.83 17.75 -6.36
CA PHE A 600 18.94 16.71 -7.40
C PHE A 600 17.75 15.76 -7.34
N TYR A 601 16.67 16.11 -8.02
CA TYR A 601 15.37 15.48 -7.88
C TYR A 601 14.90 14.88 -9.22
N GLY A 602 14.19 13.75 -9.14
CA GLY A 602 13.67 13.06 -10.32
C GLY A 602 13.08 11.69 -9.99
N TYR A 603 13.42 10.69 -10.82
CA TYR A 603 12.69 9.42 -10.92
C TYR A 603 13.61 8.20 -10.87
N GLY A 604 13.09 7.08 -10.37
CA GLY A 604 13.86 5.86 -10.15
C GLY A 604 13.58 4.71 -11.13
N HIS A 605 14.67 3.98 -11.39
CA HIS A 605 14.78 2.52 -11.55
C HIS A 605 14.41 1.86 -12.88
N PHE A 606 14.99 0.66 -13.03
CA PHE A 606 14.81 -0.28 -14.14
C PHE A 606 15.20 0.28 -15.51
N SER A 607 14.37 0.07 -16.54
CA SER A 607 14.78 0.19 -17.95
C SER A 607 14.16 1.39 -18.66
N THR A 608 12.97 1.82 -18.24
CA THR A 608 12.27 2.94 -18.89
C THR A 608 12.81 4.29 -18.41
N VAL A 609 13.21 4.42 -17.13
CA VAL A 609 13.92 5.62 -16.65
C VAL A 609 15.17 5.94 -17.49
N ALA A 610 15.92 4.91 -17.89
CA ALA A 610 17.14 5.04 -18.69
C ALA A 610 16.88 5.43 -20.16
N LYS A 611 15.75 4.99 -20.73
CA LYS A 611 15.33 5.34 -22.10
C LYS A 611 14.81 6.77 -22.17
N ASP A 612 14.10 7.19 -21.13
CA ASP A 612 13.35 8.45 -21.11
C ASP A 612 14.15 9.64 -20.56
N ILE A 613 15.44 9.50 -20.24
CA ILE A 613 16.30 10.58 -19.72
C ILE A 613 16.10 11.94 -20.44
N PRO A 614 16.08 12.04 -21.79
CA PRO A 614 15.88 13.32 -22.47
C PRO A 614 14.46 13.89 -22.36
N LEU A 615 13.46 13.04 -22.06
CA LEU A 615 12.11 13.47 -21.67
C LEU A 615 12.11 13.91 -20.20
N LEU A 616 12.68 13.13 -19.29
CA LEU A 616 12.75 13.44 -17.85
C LEU A 616 13.39 14.81 -17.59
N ALA A 617 14.43 15.16 -18.33
CA ALA A 617 15.05 16.49 -18.31
C ALA A 617 14.06 17.63 -18.63
N LYS A 618 13.15 17.42 -19.60
CA LYS A 618 12.07 18.37 -19.94
C LYS A 618 10.93 18.36 -18.92
N LEU A 619 10.78 17.28 -18.16
CA LEU A 619 9.87 17.17 -17.03
C LEU A 619 10.42 17.78 -15.73
N GLY A 620 11.51 18.56 -15.82
CA GLY A 620 12.15 19.25 -14.69
C GLY A 620 13.12 18.38 -13.87
N ALA A 621 13.20 17.07 -14.15
CA ALA A 621 14.09 16.17 -13.42
C ALA A 621 15.55 16.35 -13.82
N ASN A 622 16.43 16.40 -12.82
CA ASN A 622 17.88 16.49 -12.98
C ASN A 622 18.63 15.33 -12.29
N LEU A 623 17.89 14.32 -11.81
CA LEU A 623 18.42 13.08 -11.26
C LEU A 623 17.63 11.86 -11.78
N ILE A 624 18.33 10.76 -12.05
CA ILE A 624 17.75 9.41 -12.03
C ILE A 624 18.55 8.49 -11.10
N GLN A 625 17.97 7.36 -10.69
CA GLN A 625 18.74 6.24 -10.13
C GLN A 625 18.78 5.07 -11.11
N GLN A 626 19.98 4.52 -11.34
CA GLN A 626 20.22 3.31 -12.11
C GLN A 626 21.00 2.29 -11.27
N GLU A 627 20.80 1.01 -11.57
CA GLU A 627 21.43 -0.11 -10.86
C GLU A 627 22.05 -1.15 -11.80
N GLU A 628 23.07 -1.83 -11.31
CA GLU A 628 23.57 -3.14 -11.78
C GLU A 628 24.40 -3.76 -10.64
N GLY A 629 24.56 -5.08 -10.61
CA GLY A 629 25.28 -5.75 -9.52
C GLY A 629 26.27 -6.84 -9.94
N PRO A 630 26.88 -7.54 -8.96
CA PRO A 630 28.02 -8.43 -9.18
C PRO A 630 27.80 -9.59 -10.19
N ARG A 631 26.54 -9.97 -10.49
CA ARG A 631 26.18 -10.88 -11.59
C ARG A 631 26.66 -10.41 -12.98
N ALA A 632 26.97 -9.12 -13.12
CA ALA A 632 27.47 -8.52 -14.35
C ALA A 632 29.00 -8.64 -14.51
N LEU A 633 29.68 -9.39 -13.63
CA LEU A 633 31.04 -9.86 -13.85
C LEU A 633 31.04 -11.16 -14.68
N ASP A 634 32.02 -11.29 -15.56
CA ASP A 634 32.39 -12.57 -16.15
C ASP A 634 33.21 -13.43 -15.16
N LYS A 635 33.45 -14.69 -15.52
CA LYS A 635 34.24 -15.64 -14.72
C LYS A 635 35.71 -15.22 -14.47
N ASN A 636 36.21 -14.20 -15.16
CA ASN A 636 37.55 -13.64 -15.00
C ASN A 636 37.55 -12.37 -14.12
N GLY A 637 36.39 -11.97 -13.59
CA GLY A 637 36.21 -10.73 -12.83
C GLY A 637 36.21 -9.47 -13.69
N GLN A 638 35.93 -9.57 -14.99
CA GLN A 638 35.79 -8.42 -15.90
C GLN A 638 34.32 -8.05 -16.07
N LEU A 639 34.03 -6.78 -16.39
CA LEU A 639 32.67 -6.34 -16.72
C LEU A 639 32.15 -7.09 -17.96
N ALA A 640 31.01 -7.75 -17.84
CA ALA A 640 30.34 -8.41 -18.94
C ALA A 640 29.82 -7.39 -19.97
N GLY A 641 29.61 -7.86 -21.21
CA GLY A 641 29.14 -7.01 -22.32
C GLY A 641 27.79 -6.31 -22.05
N SER A 642 26.97 -6.80 -21.12
CA SER A 642 25.73 -6.14 -20.66
C SER A 642 25.98 -4.74 -20.10
N CYS A 643 27.12 -4.51 -19.43
CA CYS A 643 27.50 -3.21 -18.87
C CYS A 643 27.71 -2.12 -19.93
N SER A 644 27.86 -2.48 -21.21
CA SER A 644 27.94 -1.48 -22.30
C SER A 644 26.68 -0.60 -22.38
N SER A 645 25.51 -1.16 -22.06
CA SER A 645 24.26 -0.40 -21.99
C SER A 645 24.31 0.69 -20.92
N LEU A 646 24.77 0.34 -19.71
CA LEU A 646 24.93 1.27 -18.58
C LEU A 646 25.81 2.48 -18.95
N PHE A 647 26.95 2.27 -19.60
CA PHE A 647 27.81 3.39 -20.02
C PHE A 647 27.12 4.33 -21.03
N SER A 648 26.25 3.81 -21.91
CA SER A 648 25.42 4.62 -22.80
C SER A 648 24.36 5.44 -22.03
N VAL A 649 23.81 4.91 -20.95
CA VAL A 649 22.91 5.65 -20.04
C VAL A 649 23.63 6.83 -19.42
N PHE A 650 24.86 6.64 -18.92
CA PHE A 650 25.70 7.73 -18.37
C PHE A 650 26.05 8.80 -19.42
N GLN A 651 26.30 8.42 -20.68
CA GLN A 651 26.52 9.37 -21.78
C GLN A 651 25.25 10.17 -22.09
N THR A 652 24.09 9.51 -22.12
CA THR A 652 22.78 10.14 -22.36
C THR A 652 22.41 11.12 -21.24
N ALA A 653 22.66 10.76 -19.97
CA ALA A 653 22.47 11.62 -18.82
C ALA A 653 23.37 12.86 -18.87
N ALA A 654 24.67 12.68 -19.16
CA ALA A 654 25.61 13.78 -19.32
C ALA A 654 25.17 14.76 -20.43
N ALA A 655 24.75 14.24 -21.59
CA ALA A 655 24.23 15.05 -22.70
C ALA A 655 22.91 15.78 -22.37
N SER A 656 22.14 15.27 -21.42
CA SER A 656 20.83 15.82 -21.01
C SER A 656 20.91 16.72 -19.76
N ASN A 657 22.10 16.98 -19.21
CA ASN A 657 22.29 17.68 -17.93
C ASN A 657 21.55 16.99 -16.75
N VAL A 658 21.44 15.66 -16.80
CA VAL A 658 20.85 14.82 -15.75
C VAL A 658 21.98 14.08 -15.02
N LYS A 659 21.89 14.02 -13.69
CA LYS A 659 22.78 13.20 -12.86
C LYS A 659 22.22 11.79 -12.66
N ILE A 660 23.11 10.86 -12.29
CA ILE A 660 22.79 9.48 -11.96
C ILE A 660 23.30 9.18 -10.54
N ASP A 661 22.42 8.68 -9.70
CA ASP A 661 22.80 7.86 -8.53
C ASP A 661 22.96 6.40 -8.98
N PHE A 662 24.10 5.79 -8.67
CA PHE A 662 24.38 4.42 -9.07
C PHE A 662 24.31 3.44 -7.91
N LEU A 663 23.32 2.56 -7.93
CA LEU A 663 23.18 1.50 -6.94
C LEU A 663 24.05 0.29 -7.31
N LEU A 664 24.97 -0.08 -6.42
CA LEU A 664 25.88 -1.23 -6.56
C LEU A 664 25.17 -2.59 -6.59
N ALA A 665 23.88 -2.62 -6.23
CA ALA A 665 22.99 -3.78 -6.14
C ALA A 665 23.70 -5.09 -5.75
N PRO A 666 24.36 -5.17 -4.57
CA PRO A 666 25.11 -6.37 -4.16
C PRO A 666 24.23 -7.63 -4.08
N HIS A 667 22.91 -7.45 -3.99
CA HIS A 667 21.90 -8.52 -4.01
C HIS A 667 21.68 -9.13 -5.41
N TYR A 668 22.03 -8.44 -6.51
CA TYR A 668 22.15 -9.03 -7.86
C TYR A 668 23.44 -9.84 -7.96
N PHE A 669 23.50 -10.90 -7.16
CA PHE A 669 24.66 -11.76 -6.96
C PHE A 669 24.70 -12.90 -7.99
N PRO A 670 25.88 -13.42 -8.40
CA PRO A 670 25.95 -14.54 -9.35
C PRO A 670 25.35 -15.83 -8.78
N GLU A 671 24.28 -16.36 -9.40
CA GLU A 671 23.62 -17.60 -8.95
C GLU A 671 24.59 -18.79 -8.94
N SER A 672 25.49 -18.88 -9.93
CA SER A 672 26.50 -19.95 -10.00
C SER A 672 27.43 -19.99 -8.79
N ALA A 673 27.72 -18.85 -8.17
CA ALA A 673 28.52 -18.81 -6.94
C ALA A 673 27.70 -19.31 -5.73
N LEU A 674 26.39 -19.04 -5.70
CA LEU A 674 25.47 -19.56 -4.69
C LEU A 674 25.16 -21.06 -4.84
N GLU A 675 25.54 -21.65 -5.98
CA GLU A 675 25.49 -23.10 -6.25
C GLU A 675 26.84 -23.78 -5.97
N GLU A 676 27.97 -23.11 -6.25
CA GLU A 676 29.33 -23.63 -6.03
C GLU A 676 29.68 -23.74 -4.54
N PHE A 677 29.31 -22.74 -3.73
CA PHE A 677 29.64 -22.66 -2.30
C PHE A 677 28.41 -22.97 -1.43
N GLY A 678 28.30 -24.20 -0.94
CA GLY A 678 27.09 -24.70 -0.26
C GLY A 678 26.69 -23.97 1.03
N ASP A 679 27.62 -23.28 1.70
CA ASP A 679 27.41 -22.47 2.90
C ASP A 679 27.34 -20.95 2.62
N LEU A 680 27.49 -20.54 1.36
CA LEU A 680 27.34 -19.15 0.93
C LEU A 680 25.88 -18.70 0.90
N ARG A 681 24.94 -19.58 0.51
CA ARG A 681 23.52 -19.24 0.39
C ARG A 681 22.83 -19.27 1.76
N LEU A 682 22.10 -18.20 2.10
CA LEU A 682 21.32 -18.14 3.33
C LEU A 682 20.04 -18.95 3.21
N GLY A 683 19.83 -19.93 4.10
CA GLY A 683 18.63 -20.75 4.10
C GLY A 683 17.32 -20.03 4.47
N LYS A 684 17.40 -18.88 5.18
CA LYS A 684 16.23 -18.07 5.61
C LYS A 684 16.53 -16.56 5.61
N SER A 685 16.86 -16.00 4.45
CA SER A 685 17.07 -14.54 4.31
C SER A 685 15.78 -13.73 4.46
N THR A 686 15.84 -12.64 5.25
CA THR A 686 14.72 -11.74 5.57
C THR A 686 14.58 -10.51 4.65
N GLY A 687 15.40 -10.37 3.61
CA GLY A 687 15.37 -9.23 2.66
C GLY A 687 16.17 -9.51 1.39
N PHE A 688 16.67 -8.49 0.69
CA PHE A 688 17.33 -8.68 -0.62
C PHE A 688 18.63 -9.49 -0.57
N ILE A 689 19.43 -9.40 0.49
CA ILE A 689 20.71 -10.12 0.59
C ILE A 689 20.45 -11.62 0.84
N LYS A 690 20.76 -12.46 -0.16
CA LYS A 690 20.55 -13.93 -0.10
C LYS A 690 21.81 -14.74 0.24
N PHE A 691 22.92 -14.08 0.55
CA PHE A 691 24.22 -14.72 0.80
C PHE A 691 24.84 -14.30 2.14
N ASN A 692 25.73 -15.14 2.69
CA ASN A 692 26.53 -14.82 3.87
C ASN A 692 27.55 -13.73 3.50
N ILE A 693 27.41 -12.56 4.13
CA ILE A 693 28.22 -11.37 3.84
C ILE A 693 29.69 -11.52 4.25
N ASP A 694 30.01 -12.47 5.14
CA ASP A 694 31.35 -12.72 5.67
C ASP A 694 32.07 -13.87 4.98
N HIS A 695 31.36 -14.67 4.17
CA HIS A 695 31.97 -15.75 3.40
C HIS A 695 33.03 -15.19 2.44
N PRO A 696 34.26 -15.75 2.38
CA PRO A 696 35.37 -15.19 1.59
C PRO A 696 35.06 -15.00 0.11
N ALA A 697 34.26 -15.89 -0.50
CA ALA A 697 33.85 -15.74 -1.90
C ALA A 697 32.91 -14.53 -2.11
N ALA A 698 32.00 -14.21 -1.17
CA ALA A 698 31.17 -13.01 -1.24
C ALA A 698 32.03 -11.75 -1.15
N ARG A 699 32.94 -11.69 -0.17
CA ARG A 699 33.89 -10.58 -0.01
C ARG A 699 34.76 -10.39 -1.25
N LYS A 700 35.17 -11.47 -1.92
CA LYS A 700 35.90 -11.40 -3.20
C LYS A 700 35.01 -10.87 -4.33
N ILE A 701 33.88 -11.51 -4.60
CA ILE A 701 32.99 -11.18 -5.74
C ILE A 701 32.49 -9.73 -5.67
N VAL A 702 32.03 -9.27 -4.50
CA VAL A 702 31.58 -7.88 -4.31
C VAL A 702 32.75 -6.90 -4.37
N GLY A 703 33.93 -7.28 -3.86
CA GLY A 703 35.14 -6.46 -3.94
C GLY A 703 35.64 -6.26 -5.37
N ASP A 704 35.67 -7.33 -6.16
CA ASP A 704 36.04 -7.31 -7.58
C ASP A 704 35.02 -6.49 -8.40
N TRP A 705 33.72 -6.60 -8.08
CA TRP A 705 32.67 -5.80 -8.73
C TRP A 705 32.91 -4.31 -8.54
N ILE A 706 33.10 -3.86 -7.30
CA ILE A 706 33.36 -2.45 -6.97
C ILE A 706 34.64 -1.96 -7.67
N ALA A 707 35.71 -2.77 -7.64
CA ALA A 707 36.98 -2.43 -8.28
C ALA A 707 36.87 -2.30 -9.82
N ALA A 708 35.97 -3.05 -10.45
CA ALA A 708 35.74 -3.00 -11.90
C ALA A 708 34.80 -1.86 -12.31
N ILE A 709 33.69 -1.63 -11.59
CA ILE A 709 32.62 -0.71 -12.02
C ILE A 709 32.83 0.74 -11.58
N VAL A 710 33.38 0.99 -10.39
CA VAL A 710 33.46 2.36 -9.84
C VAL A 710 34.44 3.25 -10.61
N PRO A 711 35.68 2.83 -10.95
CA PRO A 711 36.63 3.71 -11.65
C PRO A 711 36.13 4.30 -12.98
N PRO A 712 35.51 3.54 -13.92
CA PRO A 712 35.01 4.14 -15.15
C PRO A 712 33.81 5.06 -14.90
N LEU A 713 32.88 4.71 -14.00
CA LEU A 713 31.73 5.56 -13.68
C LEU A 713 32.13 6.88 -13.01
N ALA A 714 33.15 6.86 -12.15
CA ALA A 714 33.69 8.04 -11.46
C ALA A 714 34.29 9.10 -12.40
N THR A 715 34.57 8.76 -13.67
CA THR A 715 35.00 9.73 -14.69
C THR A 715 33.83 10.44 -15.38
N SER A 716 32.59 9.96 -15.21
CA SER A 716 31.43 10.53 -15.89
C SER A 716 30.95 11.81 -15.19
N PRO A 717 30.74 12.93 -15.91
CA PRO A 717 30.13 14.13 -15.34
C PRO A 717 28.67 13.93 -14.94
N ALA A 718 28.03 12.82 -15.33
CA ALA A 718 26.69 12.46 -14.89
C ALA A 718 26.66 11.80 -13.51
N LEU A 719 27.75 11.25 -12.98
CA LEU A 719 27.69 10.62 -11.65
C LEU A 719 27.44 11.68 -10.55
N LEU A 720 26.42 11.44 -9.71
CA LEU A 720 26.21 12.17 -8.46
C LEU A 720 26.82 11.39 -7.28
N SER A 721 26.41 10.13 -7.15
CA SER A 721 26.68 9.31 -5.97
C SER A 721 26.62 7.81 -6.30
N VAL A 722 27.12 7.01 -5.34
CA VAL A 722 27.01 5.55 -5.34
C VAL A 722 26.21 5.11 -4.12
N CYS A 723 25.06 4.47 -4.37
CA CYS A 723 24.27 3.78 -3.35
C CYS A 723 24.88 2.40 -3.08
N LEU A 724 25.28 2.15 -1.83
CA LEU A 724 26.02 0.95 -1.43
C LEU A 724 25.13 -0.32 -1.41
N SER A 725 23.85 -0.17 -1.09
CA SER A 725 22.91 -1.27 -0.87
C SER A 725 21.46 -0.82 -1.01
N ASN A 726 20.58 -1.75 -1.42
CA ASN A 726 19.13 -1.57 -1.55
C ASN A 726 18.42 -2.21 -0.36
N GLU A 727 17.59 -1.44 0.37
CA GLU A 727 16.83 -1.88 1.56
C GLU A 727 17.57 -2.95 2.41
N PRO A 728 18.78 -2.67 2.90
CA PRO A 728 19.66 -3.69 3.45
C PRO A 728 19.07 -4.29 4.73
N THR A 729 18.94 -5.61 4.77
CA THR A 729 18.61 -6.37 5.99
C THR A 729 19.53 -7.57 6.15
N TYR A 730 19.96 -7.85 7.38
CA TYR A 730 20.74 -9.03 7.72
C TYR A 730 20.43 -9.49 9.16
N SER A 731 20.21 -10.80 9.35
CA SER A 731 19.81 -11.42 10.62
C SER A 731 20.74 -12.56 11.07
N GLU A 732 21.85 -12.77 10.37
CA GLU A 732 22.69 -13.97 10.51
C GLU A 732 24.02 -13.72 11.23
N SER A 733 24.33 -12.48 11.60
CA SER A 733 25.58 -12.16 12.31
C SER A 733 25.73 -12.97 13.60
N GLY A 734 26.91 -13.58 13.74
CA GLY A 734 27.32 -14.44 14.84
C GLY A 734 26.81 -15.88 14.75
N ARG A 735 26.03 -16.26 13.72
CA ARG A 735 25.44 -17.60 13.58
C ARG A 735 26.31 -18.56 12.77
N ASP A 736 27.05 -18.04 11.80
CA ASP A 736 27.91 -18.80 10.89
C ASP A 736 29.37 -18.86 11.37
N ALA A 737 30.17 -19.75 10.76
CA ALA A 737 31.55 -20.00 11.16
C ALA A 737 32.50 -18.81 10.94
N TYR A 738 32.16 -17.86 10.07
CA TYR A 738 33.00 -16.69 9.75
C TYR A 738 32.78 -15.56 10.75
N SER A 739 31.52 -15.27 11.10
CA SER A 739 31.15 -14.18 12.02
C SER A 739 31.05 -14.57 13.51
N ARG A 740 31.03 -15.88 13.84
CA ARG A 740 30.93 -16.38 15.24
C ARG A 740 31.98 -15.80 16.18
N LYS A 741 33.21 -15.58 15.70
CA LYS A 741 34.30 -15.00 16.51
C LYS A 741 33.99 -13.58 16.95
N ASP A 742 33.37 -12.77 16.10
CA ASP A 742 33.09 -11.36 16.38
C ASP A 742 31.99 -11.20 17.42
N TRP A 743 31.04 -12.14 17.50
CA TRP A 743 30.06 -12.23 18.59
C TRP A 743 30.73 -12.49 19.95
N VAL A 744 31.67 -13.45 20.00
CA VAL A 744 32.40 -13.75 21.25
C VAL A 744 33.21 -12.53 21.70
N LEU A 745 33.93 -11.87 20.77
CA LEU A 745 34.65 -10.64 21.04
C LEU A 745 33.74 -9.46 21.44
N TYR A 746 32.51 -9.40 20.91
CA TYR A 746 31.52 -8.40 21.32
C TYR A 746 31.12 -8.60 22.80
N LEU A 747 30.77 -9.83 23.19
CA LEU A 747 30.40 -10.15 24.57
C LEU A 747 31.55 -9.92 25.56
N GLU A 748 32.78 -10.31 25.18
CA GLU A 748 33.99 -10.02 25.96
C GLU A 748 34.14 -8.52 26.23
N ARG A 749 34.01 -7.68 25.19
CA ARG A 749 34.12 -6.22 25.31
C ARG A 749 32.97 -5.60 26.11
N LYS A 750 31.73 -6.08 25.95
CA LYS A 750 30.56 -5.47 26.60
C LYS A 750 30.42 -5.86 28.08
N HIS A 751 30.76 -7.09 28.47
CA HIS A 751 30.57 -7.59 29.83
C HIS A 751 31.86 -7.73 30.65
N GLY A 752 33.02 -7.78 30.02
CA GLY A 752 34.34 -7.91 30.66
C GLY A 752 34.62 -9.28 31.32
N SER A 753 33.59 -9.99 31.78
CA SER A 753 33.70 -11.37 32.29
C SER A 753 32.42 -12.17 32.05
N VAL A 754 32.57 -13.48 31.83
CA VAL A 754 31.42 -14.39 31.66
C VAL A 754 30.56 -14.47 32.93
N ALA A 755 31.15 -14.22 34.12
CA ALA A 755 30.42 -14.14 35.38
C ALA A 755 29.43 -12.95 35.43
N ALA A 756 29.83 -11.79 34.91
CA ALA A 756 28.95 -10.61 34.81
C ALA A 756 27.82 -10.85 33.79
N LEU A 757 28.13 -11.43 32.64
CA LEU A 757 27.14 -11.84 31.63
C LEU A 757 26.14 -12.85 32.21
N ASN A 758 26.62 -13.88 32.92
CA ASN A 758 25.77 -14.88 33.56
C ASN A 758 24.82 -14.27 34.60
N ALA A 759 25.31 -13.35 35.43
CA ALA A 759 24.48 -12.63 36.39
C ALA A 759 23.40 -11.75 35.70
N LEU A 760 23.70 -11.21 34.51
CA LEU A 760 22.77 -10.41 33.73
C LEU A 760 21.68 -11.25 33.04
N TYR A 761 22.07 -12.38 32.43
CA TYR A 761 21.20 -13.24 31.64
C TYR A 761 20.49 -14.35 32.44
N GLY A 762 20.93 -14.62 33.67
CA GLY A 762 20.44 -15.76 34.46
C GLY A 762 20.98 -17.11 33.96
N THR A 763 22.22 -17.13 33.46
CA THR A 763 22.87 -18.30 32.84
C THR A 763 24.09 -18.78 33.62
N ALA A 764 24.74 -19.86 33.15
CA ALA A 764 25.88 -20.49 33.83
C ALA A 764 26.99 -20.96 32.86
N TYR A 765 27.28 -20.17 31.82
CA TYR A 765 28.38 -20.44 30.88
C TYR A 765 29.74 -20.35 31.57
N THR A 766 30.68 -21.23 31.20
CA THR A 766 32.05 -21.26 31.73
C THR A 766 33.00 -20.35 30.97
N ALA A 767 32.69 -20.05 29.71
CA ALA A 767 33.44 -19.15 28.82
C ALA A 767 32.51 -18.42 27.84
N PHE A 768 33.01 -17.38 27.15
CA PHE A 768 32.19 -16.59 26.22
C PHE A 768 31.88 -17.31 24.90
N ASP A 769 32.72 -18.27 24.48
CA ASP A 769 32.53 -19.08 23.28
C ASP A 769 31.40 -20.12 23.42
N GLU A 770 31.00 -20.46 24.65
CA GLU A 770 29.79 -21.24 24.94
C GLU A 770 28.48 -20.45 24.75
N VAL A 771 28.51 -19.10 24.75
CA VAL A 771 27.29 -18.27 24.74
C VAL A 771 26.65 -18.26 23.35
N PRO A 772 25.49 -18.91 23.13
CA PRO A 772 24.90 -19.05 21.81
C PRO A 772 24.36 -17.71 21.31
N THR A 773 24.34 -17.55 20.00
CA THR A 773 23.68 -16.42 19.33
C THR A 773 22.16 -16.60 19.45
N PRO A 774 21.42 -15.72 20.14
CA PRO A 774 19.98 -15.86 20.38
C PRO A 774 19.18 -16.14 19.10
N ALA A 775 18.17 -17.00 19.16
CA ALA A 775 17.27 -17.20 18.02
C ALA A 775 16.42 -15.93 17.80
N ILE A 776 15.97 -15.68 16.57
CA ILE A 776 15.16 -14.49 16.24
C ILE A 776 13.85 -14.45 17.06
N SER A 777 13.32 -15.62 17.45
CA SER A 777 12.14 -15.75 18.33
C SER A 777 12.42 -15.54 19.83
N SER A 778 13.67 -15.30 20.25
CA SER A 778 14.07 -15.25 21.66
C SER A 778 13.76 -13.94 22.38
N GLU A 779 13.22 -12.92 21.71
CA GLU A 779 12.91 -11.61 22.29
C GLU A 779 12.16 -11.70 23.63
N LYS A 780 11.15 -12.57 23.72
CA LYS A 780 10.34 -12.74 24.93
C LYS A 780 10.95 -13.68 25.98
N SER A 781 11.84 -14.61 25.58
CA SER A 781 12.38 -15.64 26.48
C SER A 781 13.71 -15.26 27.12
N ASN A 782 14.54 -14.47 26.45
CA ASN A 782 15.72 -13.84 27.05
C ASN A 782 15.96 -12.46 26.41
N PRO A 783 15.21 -11.42 26.83
CA PRO A 783 15.27 -10.11 26.19
C PRO A 783 16.62 -9.41 26.37
N ARG A 784 17.40 -9.71 27.42
CA ARG A 784 18.72 -9.10 27.63
C ARG A 784 19.78 -9.66 26.68
N ALA A 785 19.82 -10.98 26.52
CA ALA A 785 20.69 -11.60 25.52
C ALA A 785 20.28 -11.22 24.09
N TYR A 786 18.97 -11.13 23.84
CA TYR A 786 18.44 -10.71 22.55
C TYR A 786 18.81 -9.24 22.24
N TYR A 787 18.65 -8.31 23.19
CA TYR A 787 19.12 -6.92 23.04
C TYR A 787 20.60 -6.83 22.65
N ASP A 788 21.46 -7.59 23.33
CA ASP A 788 22.88 -7.64 23.03
C ASP A 788 23.17 -8.16 21.62
N TRP A 789 22.42 -9.17 21.16
CA TRP A 789 22.49 -9.65 19.79
C TRP A 789 21.99 -8.63 18.76
N ILE A 790 20.92 -7.88 19.05
CA ILE A 790 20.44 -6.78 18.21
C ILE A 790 21.55 -5.74 18.03
N ARG A 791 22.16 -5.26 19.12
CA ARG A 791 23.25 -4.27 19.07
C ARG A 791 24.50 -4.80 18.37
N PHE A 792 24.86 -6.07 18.59
CA PHE A 792 25.94 -6.73 17.85
C PHE A 792 25.65 -6.81 16.35
N ASN A 793 24.48 -7.31 15.96
CA ASN A 793 24.08 -7.46 14.56
C ASN A 793 24.08 -6.10 13.83
N GLN A 794 23.61 -5.03 14.51
CA GLN A 794 23.66 -3.66 13.99
C GLN A 794 25.11 -3.17 13.78
N GLN A 795 26.02 -3.41 14.73
CA GLN A 795 27.43 -3.05 14.58
C GLN A 795 28.14 -3.86 13.49
N HIS A 796 27.87 -5.16 13.42
CA HIS A 796 28.49 -6.08 12.45
C HIS A 796 28.03 -5.79 11.02
N PHE A 797 26.74 -5.56 10.82
CA PHE A 797 26.20 -5.22 9.50
C PHE A 797 26.58 -3.80 9.06
N ALA A 798 26.71 -2.84 10.00
CA ALA A 798 27.32 -1.55 9.70
C ALA A 798 28.81 -1.70 9.29
N ALA A 799 29.58 -2.58 9.92
CA ALA A 799 30.97 -2.84 9.51
C ALA A 799 31.09 -3.44 8.09
N TRP A 800 30.09 -4.21 7.63
CA TRP A 800 30.01 -4.61 6.22
C TRP A 800 29.76 -3.42 5.29
N HIS A 801 28.87 -2.48 5.65
CA HIS A 801 28.67 -1.24 4.89
C HIS A 801 29.91 -0.33 4.89
N GLN A 802 30.66 -0.24 5.99
CA GLN A 802 31.95 0.45 6.04
C GLN A 802 32.93 -0.18 5.04
N TRP A 803 33.01 -1.51 4.99
CA TRP A 803 33.85 -2.19 4.01
C TRP A 803 33.44 -1.92 2.56
N LEU A 804 32.14 -1.84 2.24
CA LEU A 804 31.68 -1.42 0.91
C LEU A 804 32.12 0.01 0.60
N ASN A 805 31.89 0.93 1.55
CA ASN A 805 32.26 2.33 1.44
C ASN A 805 33.78 2.49 1.21
N ASP A 806 34.61 1.82 2.00
CA ASP A 806 36.07 1.87 1.88
C ASP A 806 36.55 1.37 0.51
N ARG A 807 35.89 0.36 -0.07
CA ARG A 807 36.19 -0.11 -1.44
C ARG A 807 35.84 0.95 -2.49
N VAL A 808 34.68 1.61 -2.36
CA VAL A 808 34.29 2.73 -3.25
C VAL A 808 35.26 3.89 -3.10
N LYS A 809 35.58 4.31 -1.87
CA LYS A 809 36.50 5.42 -1.58
C LYS A 809 37.94 5.14 -2.01
N ALA A 810 38.41 3.89 -1.93
CA ALA A 810 39.72 3.50 -2.46
C ALA A 810 39.78 3.57 -4.00
N ALA A 811 38.66 3.31 -4.68
CA ALA A 811 38.56 3.41 -6.14
C ALA A 811 38.33 4.87 -6.63
N ALA A 812 37.52 5.64 -5.89
CA ALA A 812 37.15 7.01 -6.23
C ALA A 812 36.86 7.86 -4.97
N PRO A 813 37.88 8.49 -4.35
CA PRO A 813 37.73 9.16 -3.05
C PRO A 813 36.69 10.30 -3.00
N GLN A 814 36.50 10.98 -4.14
CA GLN A 814 35.64 12.16 -4.28
C GLN A 814 34.16 11.82 -4.59
N VAL A 815 33.83 10.55 -4.85
CA VAL A 815 32.45 10.13 -5.13
C VAL A 815 31.66 10.08 -3.83
N LEU A 816 30.48 10.69 -3.83
CA LEU A 816 29.56 10.68 -2.69
C LEU A 816 28.94 9.28 -2.52
N THR A 817 28.87 8.77 -1.30
CA THR A 817 28.25 7.47 -0.98
C THR A 817 27.06 7.64 -0.04
N HIS A 818 26.11 6.70 -0.16
CA HIS A 818 24.96 6.56 0.74
C HIS A 818 24.46 5.11 0.72
N ALA A 819 23.46 4.78 1.54
CA ALA A 819 22.78 3.49 1.48
C ALA A 819 21.27 3.70 1.62
N LYS A 820 20.47 2.97 0.84
CA LYS A 820 19.00 3.07 0.85
C LYS A 820 18.44 2.33 2.07
N ILE A 821 18.45 2.98 3.24
CA ILE A 821 17.98 2.41 4.51
C ILE A 821 16.54 2.78 4.86
N MET A 822 15.79 1.77 5.30
CA MET A 822 14.39 1.91 5.72
C MET A 822 14.20 2.62 7.05
N THR A 823 13.03 3.26 7.20
CA THR A 823 12.51 3.86 8.46
C THR A 823 12.23 2.83 9.58
N ASP A 824 12.67 1.60 9.42
CA ASP A 824 12.43 0.44 10.27
C ASP A 824 12.88 0.60 11.73
N ILE A 825 13.78 1.54 12.04
CA ILE A 825 14.29 1.76 13.40
C ILE A 825 13.19 2.12 14.41
N PHE A 826 12.09 2.71 13.94
CA PHE A 826 10.92 3.05 14.76
C PHE A 826 9.95 1.87 14.97
N ASP A 827 10.15 0.75 14.27
CA ASP A 827 9.40 -0.49 14.45
C ASP A 827 10.25 -1.51 15.20
N ARG A 828 9.94 -1.67 16.49
CA ARG A 828 10.61 -2.61 17.41
C ARG A 828 10.71 -4.04 16.83
N GLN A 829 9.72 -4.50 16.07
CA GLN A 829 9.71 -5.86 15.51
C GLN A 829 10.77 -6.07 14.42
N LYS A 830 11.32 -4.98 13.88
CA LYS A 830 12.26 -4.97 12.75
C LYS A 830 13.72 -4.71 13.15
N LEU A 831 14.01 -4.43 14.42
CA LEU A 831 15.38 -4.19 14.92
C LEU A 831 16.35 -5.35 14.60
N SER A 832 15.82 -6.58 14.46
CA SER A 832 16.58 -7.78 14.07
C SER A 832 17.12 -7.78 12.63
N ARG A 833 16.70 -6.81 11.80
CA ARG A 833 17.22 -6.59 10.43
C ARG A 833 18.62 -5.99 10.40
N GLY A 834 19.19 -5.60 11.54
CA GLY A 834 20.60 -5.20 11.65
C GLY A 834 20.93 -3.78 11.20
N ILE A 835 19.93 -2.90 11.02
CA ILE A 835 20.17 -1.50 10.70
C ILE A 835 20.09 -0.63 11.96
N ASP A 836 21.10 0.22 12.16
CA ASP A 836 21.07 1.38 13.04
C ASP A 836 21.46 2.60 12.18
N PRO A 837 20.56 3.60 12.00
CA PRO A 837 20.82 4.73 11.13
C PRO A 837 22.01 5.57 11.57
N GLU A 838 22.34 5.64 12.87
CA GLU A 838 23.50 6.38 13.35
C GLU A 838 24.80 5.74 12.83
N LEU A 839 24.88 4.41 12.89
CA LEU A 839 26.07 3.68 12.43
C LEU A 839 26.26 3.81 10.92
N ILE A 840 25.18 3.71 10.13
CA ILE A 840 25.24 3.90 8.67
C ILE A 840 25.59 5.35 8.32
N CYS A 841 24.96 6.33 8.97
CA CYS A 841 25.25 7.75 8.74
C CYS A 841 26.70 8.12 9.08
N ASN A 842 27.32 7.49 10.07
CA ASN A 842 28.73 7.70 10.39
C ASN A 842 29.67 7.28 9.23
N ILE A 843 29.28 6.29 8.43
CA ILE A 843 30.06 5.72 7.32
C ILE A 843 29.97 6.55 6.03
N THR A 844 28.78 7.01 5.67
CA THR A 844 28.45 7.60 4.35
C THR A 844 28.72 9.11 4.26
N ASP A 845 28.70 9.69 3.06
CA ASP A 845 28.74 11.16 2.87
C ASP A 845 27.35 11.80 2.88
N LEU A 846 26.31 11.04 2.48
CA LEU A 846 24.91 11.46 2.49
C LEU A 846 24.07 10.54 3.37
N ALA A 847 22.98 11.09 3.91
CA ALA A 847 21.94 10.38 4.64
C ALA A 847 20.96 9.70 3.67
N GLY A 848 21.36 8.55 3.11
CA GLY A 848 20.53 7.74 2.22
C GLY A 848 19.31 7.11 2.90
N ASN A 849 18.19 6.96 2.19
CA ASN A 849 16.98 6.24 2.62
C ASN A 849 16.00 5.92 1.45
N ASP A 850 14.84 5.36 1.77
CA ASP A 850 13.69 4.97 0.92
C ASP A 850 12.32 5.41 1.52
N SER A 851 12.29 6.47 2.34
CA SER A 851 11.11 6.77 3.15
C SER A 851 9.85 7.06 2.30
N TYR A 852 8.69 6.61 2.79
CA TYR A 852 7.41 6.85 2.15
C TYR A 852 6.70 8.11 2.67
N ALA A 853 5.86 8.67 1.80
CA ALA A 853 5.03 9.84 2.08
C ALA A 853 3.66 9.69 1.40
N TRP A 854 2.96 8.59 1.67
CA TRP A 854 1.68 8.30 1.02
C TRP A 854 0.58 9.32 1.36
N PRO A 855 -0.36 9.59 0.43
CA PRO A 855 -1.55 10.40 0.70
C PRO A 855 -2.38 9.81 1.85
N ASN A 856 -2.96 10.69 2.65
CA ASN A 856 -3.86 10.35 3.74
C ASN A 856 -5.07 11.31 3.75
N PRO A 857 -5.89 11.34 2.67
CA PRO A 857 -6.98 12.31 2.53
C PRO A 857 -8.05 12.18 3.61
N TYR A 858 -8.10 11.05 4.33
CA TYR A 858 -9.05 10.80 5.41
C TYR A 858 -8.49 11.17 6.79
N GLY A 859 -7.16 11.25 6.95
CA GLY A 859 -6.47 11.51 8.21
C GLY A 859 -6.61 12.94 8.75
N ASN A 860 -6.05 13.15 9.94
CA ASN A 860 -5.91 14.51 10.51
C ASN A 860 -4.97 15.40 9.66
N TYR A 861 -4.06 14.77 8.90
CA TYR A 861 -3.16 15.41 7.94
C TYR A 861 -3.35 14.75 6.57
N ALA A 862 -3.15 15.51 5.49
CA ALA A 862 -3.38 15.12 4.11
C ALA A 862 -2.41 14.07 3.56
N TYR A 863 -1.28 13.84 4.25
CA TYR A 863 -0.32 12.77 3.95
C TYR A 863 0.48 12.41 5.19
N ASN A 864 1.26 11.32 5.11
CA ASN A 864 2.09 10.79 6.21
C ASN A 864 3.37 11.62 6.49
N TRP A 865 3.28 12.95 6.45
CA TRP A 865 4.39 13.91 6.59
C TRP A 865 5.25 13.68 7.84
N ARG A 866 4.61 13.33 8.98
CA ARG A 866 5.25 13.22 10.30
C ARG A 866 6.42 12.24 10.29
N GLN A 867 6.30 11.13 9.57
CA GLN A 867 7.32 10.10 9.52
C GLN A 867 8.52 10.51 8.67
N VAL A 868 8.26 10.99 7.45
CA VAL A 868 9.31 11.38 6.51
C VAL A 868 10.10 12.60 7.01
N ALA A 869 9.43 13.61 7.58
CA ALA A 869 10.05 14.79 8.18
C ALA A 869 10.98 14.42 9.35
N MET A 870 10.43 13.67 10.31
CA MET A 870 11.14 13.23 11.52
C MET A 870 12.32 12.32 11.19
N TRP A 871 12.19 11.51 10.13
CA TRP A 871 13.27 10.66 9.64
C TRP A 871 14.42 11.46 9.06
N TYR A 872 14.14 12.43 8.18
CA TYR A 872 15.18 13.25 7.57
C TYR A 872 15.94 14.09 8.61
N ASP A 873 15.22 14.73 9.55
CA ASP A 873 15.85 15.49 10.65
C ASP A 873 16.69 14.58 11.56
N LEU A 874 16.25 13.33 11.82
CA LEU A 874 17.05 12.35 12.56
C LEU A 874 18.32 11.96 11.79
N LEU A 875 18.22 11.60 10.52
CA LEU A 875 19.41 11.22 9.72
C LEU A 875 20.40 12.38 9.56
N HIS A 876 19.90 13.60 9.40
CA HIS A 876 20.71 14.82 9.35
C HIS A 876 21.42 15.06 10.70
N SER A 877 20.74 14.85 11.84
CA SER A 877 21.27 15.12 13.18
C SER A 877 22.58 14.42 13.53
N PHE A 878 22.87 13.24 12.94
CA PHE A 878 24.06 12.47 13.30
C PHE A 878 25.37 13.15 12.87
N LYS A 879 25.39 13.77 11.68
CA LYS A 879 26.61 14.34 11.06
C LYS A 879 26.43 15.69 10.36
N GLY A 880 25.21 16.24 10.27
CA GLY A 880 24.93 17.43 9.48
C GLY A 880 25.06 17.22 7.97
N GLN A 881 24.86 15.99 7.51
CA GLN A 881 24.99 15.60 6.09
C GLN A 881 23.69 15.86 5.31
N PRO A 882 23.75 16.10 3.98
CA PRO A 882 22.55 16.19 3.16
C PRO A 882 21.79 14.86 3.13
N VAL A 883 20.46 14.91 3.13
CA VAL A 883 19.60 13.72 3.05
C VAL A 883 19.31 13.38 1.59
N PHE A 884 19.28 12.08 1.28
CA PHE A 884 18.90 11.55 -0.04
C PHE A 884 17.89 10.43 0.13
N ASN A 885 16.63 10.69 -0.23
CA ASN A 885 15.64 9.64 -0.41
C ASN A 885 15.75 9.05 -1.82
N SER A 886 16.39 7.91 -1.92
CA SER A 886 16.80 7.29 -3.17
C SER A 886 15.75 6.34 -3.74
N GLU A 887 14.61 6.19 -3.07
CA GLU A 887 13.39 5.48 -3.53
C GLU A 887 12.17 6.10 -2.81
N ASN A 888 11.75 7.28 -3.26
CA ASN A 888 10.74 8.08 -2.57
C ASN A 888 9.32 7.60 -2.95
N HIS A 889 8.66 6.87 -2.06
CA HIS A 889 7.31 6.33 -2.27
C HIS A 889 6.24 7.41 -1.99
N LEU A 890 5.92 8.19 -3.03
CA LEU A 890 4.89 9.25 -3.00
C LEU A 890 3.46 8.71 -3.23
N VAL A 891 3.34 7.57 -3.90
CA VAL A 891 2.09 6.91 -4.30
C VAL A 891 2.13 5.48 -3.77
N LEU A 892 0.98 4.94 -3.37
CA LEU A 892 0.87 3.55 -2.94
C LEU A 892 0.82 2.63 -4.17
N ASP A 893 1.56 1.53 -4.13
CA ASP A 893 1.54 0.51 -5.18
C ASP A 893 0.13 -0.04 -5.43
N GLY A 894 -0.21 -0.29 -6.69
CA GLY A 894 -1.55 -0.75 -7.07
C GLY A 894 -2.67 0.30 -6.95
N SER A 895 -2.34 1.59 -6.74
CA SER A 895 -3.33 2.67 -6.65
C SER A 895 -4.26 2.70 -7.88
N PRO A 896 -5.60 2.84 -7.69
CA PRO A 896 -6.58 2.77 -8.78
C PRO A 896 -6.46 3.92 -9.80
N PRO A 897 -7.17 3.84 -10.95
CA PRO A 897 -7.33 4.91 -11.93
C PRO A 897 -8.21 6.08 -11.42
N GLU A 898 -7.90 6.57 -10.22
CA GLU A 898 -8.49 7.75 -9.58
C GLU A 898 -7.42 8.84 -9.43
N SER A 899 -7.80 10.12 -9.51
CA SER A 899 -6.84 11.21 -9.28
C SER A 899 -6.31 11.21 -7.85
N ILE A 900 -4.99 11.15 -7.72
CA ILE A 900 -4.30 11.59 -6.51
C ILE A 900 -4.12 13.10 -6.63
N SER A 901 -4.29 13.85 -5.54
CA SER A 901 -4.07 15.31 -5.56
C SER A 901 -2.67 15.62 -6.12
N PRO A 902 -2.54 16.41 -7.20
CA PRO A 902 -1.23 16.78 -7.73
C PRO A 902 -0.45 17.65 -6.73
N GLU A 903 -1.16 18.40 -5.86
CA GLU A 903 -0.57 19.20 -4.79
C GLU A 903 0.26 18.33 -3.82
N HIS A 904 -0.14 17.08 -3.60
CA HIS A 904 0.60 16.11 -2.79
C HIS A 904 2.05 15.94 -3.26
N SER A 905 2.23 15.63 -4.55
CA SER A 905 3.54 15.35 -5.13
C SER A 905 4.51 16.53 -4.98
N ARG A 906 4.06 17.77 -5.23
CA ARG A 906 4.89 18.96 -5.02
C ARG A 906 5.14 19.28 -3.54
N CYS A 907 4.14 19.05 -2.68
CA CYS A 907 4.24 19.29 -1.24
C CYS A 907 5.31 18.42 -0.59
N VAL A 908 5.35 17.12 -0.90
CA VAL A 908 6.37 16.22 -0.35
C VAL A 908 7.79 16.64 -0.77
N LEU A 909 7.99 16.99 -2.04
CA LEU A 909 9.29 17.42 -2.55
C LEU A 909 9.76 18.72 -1.88
N TRP A 910 8.87 19.72 -1.79
CA TRP A 910 9.15 20.99 -1.14
C TRP A 910 9.45 20.82 0.35
N GLN A 911 8.59 20.11 1.07
CA GLN A 911 8.72 19.87 2.50
C GLN A 911 9.98 19.02 2.80
N GLY A 912 10.30 18.05 1.95
CA GLY A 912 11.57 17.34 2.03
C GLY A 912 12.77 18.29 1.98
N ALA A 913 12.79 19.26 1.06
CA ALA A 913 13.91 20.20 0.93
C ALA A 913 14.09 21.12 2.16
N ILE A 914 12.98 21.49 2.81
CA ILE A 914 12.98 22.19 4.10
C ILE A 914 13.61 21.31 5.20
N HIS A 915 13.34 20.00 5.16
CA HIS A 915 13.91 18.97 6.04
C HIS A 915 15.14 18.28 5.42
N HIS A 916 16.11 19.07 4.96
CA HIS A 916 17.45 18.63 4.54
C HIS A 916 17.54 17.65 3.35
N LEU A 917 16.45 17.32 2.65
CA LEU A 917 16.45 16.48 1.44
C LEU A 917 17.13 17.24 0.29
N ALA A 918 18.37 16.88 -0.05
CA ALA A 918 19.13 17.50 -1.13
C ALA A 918 19.03 16.70 -2.44
N ALA A 919 18.68 15.42 -2.37
CA ALA A 919 18.44 14.58 -3.54
C ALA A 919 17.21 13.66 -3.35
N SER A 920 16.50 13.35 -4.44
CA SER A 920 15.33 12.47 -4.40
C SER A 920 15.12 11.72 -5.73
N ALA A 921 14.98 10.39 -5.68
CA ALA A 921 14.56 9.59 -6.83
C ALA A 921 13.21 8.92 -6.52
N THR A 922 12.18 9.22 -7.30
CA THR A 922 10.79 8.82 -7.00
C THR A 922 10.46 7.42 -7.51
N TRP A 923 9.86 6.59 -6.65
CA TRP A 923 9.27 5.30 -7.04
C TRP A 923 7.95 5.55 -7.81
N VAL A 924 7.82 5.17 -9.07
CA VAL A 924 8.80 4.58 -10.00
C VAL A 924 8.50 5.05 -11.43
N TRP A 925 9.52 5.12 -12.29
CA TRP A 925 9.37 5.42 -13.72
C TRP A 925 9.62 4.17 -14.57
N GLU A 926 8.68 3.22 -14.48
CA GLU A 926 8.67 2.01 -15.29
C GLU A 926 7.25 1.70 -15.77
N LYS A 927 7.14 0.96 -16.86
CA LYS A 927 5.86 0.53 -17.43
C LYS A 927 5.11 -0.37 -16.45
N PRO A 928 3.76 -0.30 -16.38
CA PRO A 928 2.96 -1.02 -15.40
C PRO A 928 2.77 -2.50 -15.78
N THR A 929 3.88 -3.26 -15.90
CA THR A 929 3.89 -4.67 -16.33
C THR A 929 3.79 -5.66 -15.16
N ALA A 930 3.78 -5.16 -13.92
CA ALA A 930 3.69 -5.95 -12.69
C ALA A 930 2.76 -5.24 -11.67
N PRO A 931 2.16 -5.97 -10.70
CA PRO A 931 1.14 -5.42 -9.79
C PRO A 931 1.58 -4.21 -8.97
N ASP A 932 2.86 -4.18 -8.59
CA ASP A 932 3.55 -3.10 -7.87
C ASP A 932 3.77 -1.85 -8.74
N LEU A 933 3.95 -2.03 -10.05
CA LEU A 933 4.16 -0.93 -11.00
C LEU A 933 2.85 -0.28 -11.48
N ILE A 934 1.73 -0.99 -11.37
CA ILE A 934 0.38 -0.47 -11.67
C ILE A 934 0.02 0.63 -10.68
N GLY A 935 -0.54 1.73 -11.18
CA GLY A 935 -0.98 2.85 -10.34
C GLY A 935 0.08 3.88 -9.96
N SER A 936 1.35 3.61 -10.31
CA SER A 936 2.51 4.45 -10.05
C SER A 936 2.46 5.83 -10.74
N ILE A 937 3.41 6.71 -10.37
CA ILE A 937 3.50 8.07 -10.93
C ILE A 937 3.65 8.11 -12.46
N TYR A 938 4.24 7.08 -13.07
CA TYR A 938 4.38 6.92 -14.53
C TYR A 938 3.03 6.96 -15.30
N MET A 939 1.90 6.80 -14.61
CA MET A 939 0.55 6.82 -15.20
C MET A 939 -0.23 8.14 -14.97
N ARG A 940 0.35 9.13 -14.28
CA ARG A 940 -0.37 10.27 -13.66
C ARG A 940 0.13 11.64 -14.13
N PRO A 941 -0.38 12.19 -15.25
CA PRO A 941 0.14 13.43 -15.83
C PRO A 941 0.06 14.63 -14.90
N ALA A 942 -0.99 14.78 -14.09
CA ALA A 942 -1.11 15.93 -13.18
C ALA A 942 -0.08 15.86 -12.04
N ASN A 943 0.17 14.67 -11.49
CA ASN A 943 1.21 14.46 -10.49
C ASN A 943 2.60 14.71 -11.06
N ILE A 944 2.91 14.21 -12.28
CA ILE A 944 4.19 14.45 -12.97
C ILE A 944 4.41 15.96 -13.19
N PHE A 945 3.41 16.67 -13.70
CA PHE A 945 3.49 18.12 -13.93
C PHE A 945 3.79 18.87 -12.63
N SER A 946 2.98 18.66 -11.59
CA SER A 946 3.14 19.30 -10.28
C SER A 946 4.48 18.97 -9.63
N MET A 947 4.93 17.72 -9.72
CA MET A 947 6.25 17.31 -9.22
C MET A 947 7.38 18.05 -9.96
N GLY A 948 7.24 18.25 -11.27
CA GLY A 948 8.13 19.09 -12.09
C GLY A 948 8.12 20.56 -11.65
N GLU A 949 6.95 21.14 -11.33
CA GLU A 949 6.87 22.52 -10.81
C GLU A 949 7.71 22.70 -9.53
N ALA A 950 7.65 21.73 -8.60
CA ALA A 950 8.47 21.73 -7.39
C ALA A 950 9.98 21.63 -7.69
N MET A 951 10.39 20.82 -8.67
CA MET A 951 11.80 20.75 -9.09
C MET A 951 12.29 22.08 -9.65
N LEU A 952 11.47 22.78 -10.44
CA LEU A 952 11.78 24.10 -10.98
C LEU A 952 11.85 25.17 -9.87
N ASP A 953 10.94 25.12 -8.89
CA ASP A 953 10.96 25.98 -7.70
C ASP A 953 12.24 25.78 -6.88
N LEU A 954 12.59 24.53 -6.54
CA LEU A 954 13.79 24.20 -5.79
C LEU A 954 15.09 24.55 -6.54
N ALA A 955 15.08 24.45 -7.88
CA ALA A 955 16.22 24.83 -8.69
C ALA A 955 16.45 26.36 -8.76
N ARG A 956 15.38 27.17 -8.80
CA ARG A 956 15.48 28.64 -8.88
C ARG A 956 15.59 29.34 -7.51
N LEU A 957 15.02 28.76 -6.46
CA LEU A 957 15.03 29.27 -5.08
C LEU A 957 16.07 28.56 -4.19
N SER A 958 17.09 27.92 -4.78
CA SER A 958 17.94 26.99 -4.06
C SER A 958 18.71 27.63 -2.90
N LYS A 959 19.00 28.94 -2.95
CA LYS A 959 19.66 29.68 -1.88
C LYS A 959 18.70 29.98 -0.73
N GLU A 960 17.48 30.40 -1.06
CA GLU A 960 16.43 30.71 -0.10
C GLU A 960 15.99 29.44 0.66
N VAL A 961 15.78 28.33 -0.05
CA VAL A 961 15.40 27.04 0.56
C VAL A 961 16.56 26.48 1.39
N ALA A 962 17.80 26.53 0.89
CA ALA A 962 18.98 26.16 1.69
C ALA A 962 19.12 26.99 2.96
N GLY A 963 18.84 28.30 2.92
CA GLY A 963 18.87 29.16 4.10
C GLY A 963 17.82 28.82 5.15
N ILE A 964 16.63 28.33 4.74
CA ILE A 964 15.62 27.80 5.67
C ILE A 964 16.04 26.42 6.22
N SER A 965 16.60 25.57 5.36
CA SER A 965 17.05 24.21 5.73
C SER A 965 18.24 24.23 6.71
N ASP A 966 19.18 25.18 6.56
CA ASP A 966 20.33 25.35 7.47
C ASP A 966 20.00 26.10 8.78
N MET A 967 18.72 26.43 9.05
CA MET A 967 18.32 27.07 10.30
C MET A 967 18.69 26.18 11.51
N LYS A 968 19.69 26.64 12.28
CA LYS A 968 20.24 25.87 13.41
C LYS A 968 19.19 25.65 14.51
N ALA A 969 19.06 24.40 14.94
CA ALA A 969 18.13 24.00 15.99
C ALA A 969 18.68 24.29 17.39
N GLU A 970 17.83 24.91 18.23
CA GLU A 970 18.09 25.12 19.66
C GLU A 970 17.55 23.96 20.53
N VAL A 971 16.66 23.13 19.98
CA VAL A 971 16.01 22.01 20.68
C VAL A 971 16.41 20.67 20.04
N ALA A 972 17.03 19.79 20.82
CA ALA A 972 17.21 18.38 20.46
C ALA A 972 16.17 17.48 21.14
N LEU A 973 15.64 16.51 20.40
CA LEU A 973 15.02 15.32 20.98
C LEU A 973 16.11 14.27 21.27
N LEU A 974 16.12 13.69 22.47
CA LEU A 974 17.00 12.56 22.78
C LEU A 974 16.62 11.34 21.92
N TYR A 975 17.57 10.77 21.17
CA TYR A 975 17.43 9.52 20.43
C TYR A 975 18.07 8.36 21.21
N SER A 976 17.25 7.40 21.63
CA SER A 976 17.64 6.26 22.47
C SER A 976 17.25 4.92 21.82
N VAL A 977 18.26 4.15 21.38
CA VAL A 977 18.06 2.76 20.92
C VAL A 977 17.62 1.80 22.04
N PRO A 978 18.13 1.89 23.29
CA PRO A 978 17.57 1.10 24.37
C PRO A 978 16.07 1.36 24.58
N SER A 979 15.61 2.62 24.53
CA SER A 979 14.17 2.92 24.63
C SER A 979 13.36 2.41 23.43
N LEU A 980 13.89 2.45 22.20
CA LEU A 980 13.25 1.83 21.02
C LEU A 980 13.06 0.31 21.17
N TYR A 981 13.99 -0.35 21.84
CA TYR A 981 13.90 -1.79 22.10
C TYR A 981 12.95 -2.13 23.26
N TRP A 982 12.99 -1.37 24.36
CA TRP A 982 12.27 -1.72 25.59
C TRP A 982 10.85 -1.12 25.71
N ASP A 983 10.57 0.10 25.18
CA ASP A 983 9.27 0.77 25.34
C ASP A 983 8.53 1.01 24.01
N GLU A 984 7.42 0.30 23.83
CA GLU A 984 6.51 0.41 22.69
C GLU A 984 5.87 1.81 22.51
N LYS A 985 5.85 2.64 23.56
CA LYS A 985 5.30 4.00 23.51
C LYS A 985 6.31 5.03 23.05
N TYR A 986 7.61 4.76 23.18
CA TYR A 986 8.67 5.74 22.91
C TYR A 986 8.61 6.35 21.49
N PRO A 987 8.43 5.58 20.40
CA PRO A 987 8.30 6.15 19.05
C PRO A 987 7.14 7.16 18.90
N GLU A 988 5.99 6.91 19.53
CA GLU A 988 4.83 7.80 19.43
C GLU A 988 4.99 9.05 20.31
N ILE A 989 5.61 8.95 21.49
CA ILE A 989 5.92 10.12 22.32
C ILE A 989 6.94 11.02 21.62
N LEU A 990 7.97 10.43 21.01
CA LEU A 990 8.95 11.10 20.15
C LEU A 990 8.26 11.85 19.00
N ALA A 991 7.38 11.17 18.26
CA ALA A 991 6.65 11.75 17.13
C ALA A 991 5.64 12.85 17.56
N SER A 992 4.98 12.72 18.71
CA SER A 992 4.14 13.78 19.29
C SER A 992 4.96 15.02 19.67
N ALA A 993 6.13 14.84 20.29
CA ALA A 993 7.01 15.95 20.69
C ALA A 993 7.58 16.67 19.46
N TYR A 994 8.03 15.90 18.45
CA TYR A 994 8.46 16.43 17.15
C TYR A 994 7.38 17.27 16.49
N THR A 995 6.18 16.70 16.29
CA THR A 995 5.01 17.38 15.68
C THR A 995 4.70 18.71 16.35
N ALA A 996 4.73 18.73 17.69
CA ALA A 996 4.44 19.91 18.47
C ALA A 996 5.48 21.03 18.29
N LEU A 997 6.76 20.69 18.17
CA LEU A 997 7.84 21.67 17.91
C LEU A 997 7.79 22.21 16.47
N THR A 998 7.55 21.35 15.47
CA THR A 998 7.40 21.75 14.06
C THR A 998 6.28 22.78 13.90
N PHE A 999 5.11 22.56 14.51
CA PHE A 999 3.99 23.52 14.46
C PHE A 999 4.15 24.71 15.42
N MET A 1000 5.12 24.67 16.33
CA MET A 1000 5.54 25.88 17.04
C MET A 1000 6.37 26.80 16.12
N GLY A 1001 7.03 26.25 15.11
CA GLY A 1001 7.84 26.93 14.10
C GLY A 1001 9.35 26.87 14.34
N HIS A 1002 9.79 26.04 15.30
CA HIS A 1002 11.22 25.87 15.61
C HIS A 1002 11.83 24.75 14.76
N PRO A 1003 13.08 24.90 14.28
CA PRO A 1003 13.87 23.77 13.80
C PRO A 1003 14.08 22.75 14.91
N VAL A 1004 13.88 21.48 14.58
CA VAL A 1004 14.03 20.35 15.49
C VAL A 1004 15.24 19.54 15.05
N THR A 1005 16.08 19.15 16.00
CA THR A 1005 17.17 18.20 15.75
C THR A 1005 17.09 17.06 16.75
N PHE A 1006 18.03 16.13 16.66
CA PHE A 1006 18.18 15.04 17.63
C PHE A 1006 19.58 15.04 18.22
N ILE A 1007 19.71 14.39 19.38
CA ILE A 1007 20.99 14.06 19.99
C ILE A 1007 20.97 12.58 20.36
N SER A 1008 21.91 11.80 19.83
CA SER A 1008 22.03 10.38 20.20
C SER A 1008 22.65 10.23 21.58
N GLU A 1009 22.42 9.07 22.22
CA GLU A 1009 23.14 8.72 23.45
C GLU A 1009 24.67 8.75 23.26
N ALA A 1010 25.19 8.30 22.11
CA ALA A 1010 26.61 8.29 21.81
C ALA A 1010 27.18 9.72 21.70
N GLN A 1011 26.56 10.58 20.87
CA GLN A 1011 26.93 12.00 20.76
C GLN A 1011 26.90 12.70 22.14
N LEU A 1012 25.89 12.39 22.95
CA LEU A 1012 25.71 12.97 24.28
C LEU A 1012 26.80 12.52 25.27
N ILE A 1013 27.05 11.21 25.37
CA ILE A 1013 28.06 10.61 26.27
C ILE A 1013 29.47 11.08 25.92
N GLU A 1014 29.81 11.08 24.63
CA GLU A 1014 31.13 11.45 24.13
C GLU A 1014 31.35 12.98 24.10
N GLY A 1015 30.32 13.76 24.42
CA GLY A 1015 30.35 15.22 24.35
C GLY A 1015 30.49 15.77 22.93
N ARG A 1016 30.22 14.94 21.91
CA ARG A 1016 30.25 15.33 20.49
C ARG A 1016 29.00 16.10 20.10
N ARG A 1017 29.14 16.93 19.06
CA ARG A 1017 28.05 17.63 18.38
C ARG A 1017 28.28 17.56 16.87
N SER A 1018 27.20 17.56 16.11
CA SER A 1018 27.20 17.72 14.66
C SER A 1018 26.82 19.16 14.31
N PRO A 1019 27.04 19.62 13.06
CA PRO A 1019 26.56 20.94 12.59
C PRO A 1019 25.03 21.13 12.69
N ALA A 1020 24.28 20.04 12.88
CA ALA A 1020 22.83 20.02 13.04
C ALA A 1020 22.37 20.17 14.51
N ASN A 1021 23.26 19.95 15.48
CA ASN A 1021 22.93 20.01 16.91
C ASN A 1021 23.96 20.76 17.78
N GLU A 1022 24.91 21.47 17.17
CA GLU A 1022 25.93 22.29 17.85
C GLU A 1022 25.36 23.40 18.76
N ASN A 1023 24.21 23.99 18.37
CA ASN A 1023 23.62 25.14 19.06
C ASN A 1023 22.49 24.79 20.04
N ILE A 1024 22.34 23.52 20.42
CA ILE A 1024 21.23 23.10 21.29
C ILE A 1024 21.37 23.67 22.71
N SER A 1025 20.38 24.46 23.12
CA SER A 1025 20.21 24.98 24.48
C SER A 1025 19.25 24.11 25.31
N VAL A 1026 18.37 23.34 24.64
CA VAL A 1026 17.40 22.45 25.27
C VAL A 1026 17.53 21.02 24.75
N ILE A 1027 17.53 20.05 25.65
CA ILE A 1027 17.28 18.63 25.35
C ILE A 1027 15.91 18.25 25.90
N ILE A 1028 15.08 17.66 25.05
CA ILE A 1028 13.82 17.02 25.45
C ILE A 1028 14.03 15.50 25.48
N SER A 1029 13.67 14.87 26.58
CA SER A 1029 13.60 13.42 26.74
C SER A 1029 12.14 12.96 26.57
N PRO A 1030 11.76 12.34 25.44
CA PRO A 1030 10.36 12.06 25.11
C PRO A 1030 9.99 10.61 25.40
N GLY A 1031 9.90 10.26 26.68
CA GLY A 1031 9.58 8.91 27.14
C GLY A 1031 10.76 7.94 27.02
N ALA A 1032 11.99 8.46 26.97
CA ALA A 1032 13.21 7.65 26.92
C ALA A 1032 13.48 7.03 28.31
N ARG A 1033 12.80 5.92 28.62
CA ARG A 1033 12.86 5.29 29.95
C ARG A 1033 14.15 4.51 30.19
N HIS A 1034 14.67 3.88 29.14
CA HIS A 1034 15.86 3.05 29.14
C HIS A 1034 16.97 3.80 28.41
N VAL A 1035 18.09 4.06 29.08
CA VAL A 1035 19.22 4.79 28.49
C VAL A 1035 20.55 4.23 28.99
N SER A 1036 21.58 4.26 28.15
CA SER A 1036 22.90 3.74 28.51
C SER A 1036 23.46 4.40 29.78
N ASP A 1037 24.28 3.69 30.56
CA ASP A 1037 24.86 4.17 31.84
C ASP A 1037 25.42 5.61 31.78
N GLY A 1038 26.14 5.99 30.73
CA GLY A 1038 26.74 7.32 30.61
C GLY A 1038 25.76 8.49 30.42
N VAL A 1039 24.51 8.23 29.98
CA VAL A 1039 23.55 9.30 29.60
C VAL A 1039 23.20 10.20 30.78
N ASN A 1040 23.00 9.63 31.97
CA ASN A 1040 22.63 10.41 33.15
C ASN A 1040 23.73 11.38 33.58
N GLU A 1041 25.01 10.99 33.49
CA GLU A 1041 26.09 11.92 33.77
C GLU A 1041 26.20 12.99 32.67
N ALA A 1042 26.12 12.60 31.40
CA ALA A 1042 26.23 13.53 30.27
C ALA A 1042 25.13 14.61 30.29
N LEU A 1043 23.90 14.27 30.66
CA LEU A 1043 22.81 15.23 30.86
C LEU A 1043 23.09 16.19 32.03
N VAL A 1044 23.66 15.70 33.14
CA VAL A 1044 24.09 16.57 34.25
C VAL A 1044 25.21 17.53 33.82
N GLN A 1045 26.16 17.07 32.99
CA GLN A 1045 27.20 17.94 32.45
C GLN A 1045 26.65 18.96 31.43
N PHE A 1046 25.62 18.60 30.66
CA PHE A 1046 24.89 19.54 29.79
C PHE A 1046 24.18 20.62 30.62
N GLN A 1047 23.48 20.25 31.70
CA GLN A 1047 22.86 21.21 32.62
C GLN A 1047 23.88 22.15 33.28
N LYS A 1048 25.03 21.62 33.72
CA LYS A 1048 26.13 22.44 34.27
C LYS A 1048 26.74 23.44 33.27
N LYS A 1049 26.62 23.18 31.97
CA LYS A 1049 27.03 24.08 30.89
C LYS A 1049 25.96 25.11 30.49
N GLY A 1050 24.84 25.16 31.22
CA GLY A 1050 23.72 26.09 30.97
C GLY A 1050 22.60 25.52 30.11
N GLY A 1051 22.69 24.27 29.68
CA GLY A 1051 21.62 23.59 28.94
C GLY A 1051 20.41 23.25 29.81
N SER A 1052 19.22 23.19 29.22
CA SER A 1052 17.98 22.82 29.91
C SER A 1052 17.51 21.41 29.53
N LEU A 1053 17.06 20.64 30.52
CA LEU A 1053 16.44 19.33 30.31
C LEU A 1053 14.93 19.43 30.60
N LEU A 1054 14.12 18.97 29.66
CA LEU A 1054 12.67 18.80 29.80
C LEU A 1054 12.29 17.36 29.49
N THR A 1055 11.33 16.80 30.23
CA THR A 1055 10.83 15.45 30.03
C THR A 1055 9.39 15.48 29.54
N VAL A 1056 9.07 14.62 28.58
CA VAL A 1056 7.70 14.39 28.09
C VAL A 1056 7.35 12.92 28.34
N GLY A 1057 6.18 12.65 28.92
CA GLY A 1057 5.78 11.29 29.29
C GLY A 1057 6.47 10.76 30.55
N GLU A 1058 5.97 9.64 31.06
CA GLU A 1058 6.39 9.08 32.36
C GLU A 1058 7.67 8.23 32.27
N GLY A 1059 8.34 8.01 33.40
CA GLY A 1059 9.42 7.03 33.53
C GLY A 1059 10.78 7.39 32.90
N ASN A 1060 10.93 8.58 32.33
CA ASN A 1060 12.17 9.03 31.65
C ASN A 1060 13.44 8.76 32.50
N LEU A 1061 14.46 8.18 31.85
CA LEU A 1061 15.82 7.92 32.35
C LEU A 1061 15.94 6.94 33.55
N GLN A 1062 14.85 6.28 33.94
CA GLN A 1062 14.77 5.47 35.17
C GLN A 1062 15.39 4.07 35.06
N TYR A 1063 15.75 3.61 33.86
CA TYR A 1063 16.29 2.28 33.61
C TYR A 1063 17.58 2.37 32.80
N ASP A 1064 18.44 1.36 32.96
CA ASP A 1064 19.59 1.18 32.10
C ASP A 1064 19.24 0.47 30.78
N GLU A 1065 20.24 0.23 29.94
CA GLU A 1065 20.03 -0.46 28.66
C GLU A 1065 19.61 -1.93 28.78
N TYR A 1066 19.57 -2.49 29.99
CA TYR A 1066 19.25 -3.89 30.29
C TYR A 1066 18.00 -4.06 31.18
N ASP A 1067 17.15 -3.04 31.26
CA ASP A 1067 15.93 -3.03 32.09
C ASP A 1067 16.22 -3.28 33.58
N ARG A 1068 17.34 -2.73 34.08
CA ARG A 1068 17.61 -2.62 35.53
C ARG A 1068 17.25 -1.21 36.01
N PRO A 1069 16.42 -1.06 37.05
CA PRO A 1069 16.02 0.25 37.55
C PRO A 1069 17.20 0.96 38.22
N ARG A 1070 17.29 2.28 38.03
CA ARG A 1070 18.34 3.15 38.59
C ARG A 1070 17.75 4.39 39.25
N ALA A 1071 18.44 4.91 40.28
CA ALA A 1071 18.11 6.20 40.86
C ALA A 1071 18.60 7.33 39.94
N LEU A 1072 17.75 8.33 39.69
CA LEU A 1072 18.15 9.53 38.95
C LEU A 1072 19.08 10.41 39.77
N ASN A 1073 20.02 11.08 39.10
CA ASN A 1073 20.78 12.15 39.72
C ASN A 1073 19.83 13.30 40.14
N ARG A 1074 20.06 13.87 41.33
CA ARG A 1074 19.23 14.95 41.90
C ARG A 1074 19.05 16.14 40.96
N GLU A 1075 20.04 16.46 40.12
CA GLU A 1075 19.91 17.56 39.15
C GLU A 1075 18.91 17.22 38.03
N LEU A 1076 18.87 15.96 37.57
CA LEU A 1076 17.89 15.49 36.59
C LEU A 1076 16.47 15.47 37.17
N THR A 1077 16.31 15.19 38.47
CA THR A 1077 14.98 15.23 39.12
C THR A 1077 14.35 16.62 39.20
N LYS A 1078 15.09 17.69 38.87
CA LYS A 1078 14.58 19.07 38.76
C LYS A 1078 14.09 19.43 37.36
N ALA A 1079 14.28 18.54 36.37
CA ALA A 1079 13.84 18.78 35.00
C ALA A 1079 12.33 19.02 34.95
N ALA A 1080 11.89 19.98 34.14
CA ALA A 1080 10.47 20.22 33.94
C ALA A 1080 9.82 18.98 33.29
N HIS A 1081 8.62 18.63 33.74
CA HIS A 1081 7.92 17.43 33.29
C HIS A 1081 6.56 17.77 32.68
N LEU A 1082 6.32 17.29 31.46
CA LEU A 1082 5.05 17.41 30.76
C LEU A 1082 4.41 16.02 30.57
N SER A 1083 3.18 15.85 31.04
CA SER A 1083 2.44 14.61 30.80
C SER A 1083 2.09 14.45 29.32
N TRP A 1084 2.13 13.23 28.81
CA TRP A 1084 1.76 12.93 27.42
C TRP A 1084 0.47 12.10 27.37
N LYS A 1085 -0.32 12.29 26.30
CA LYS A 1085 -1.45 11.45 25.95
C LYS A 1085 -1.58 11.40 24.43
N LYS A 1086 -1.65 10.19 23.87
CA LYS A 1086 -1.82 9.94 22.43
C LYS A 1086 -2.99 10.74 21.86
N GLY A 1087 -2.79 11.33 20.68
CA GLY A 1087 -3.82 12.14 19.99
C GLY A 1087 -4.10 13.50 20.62
N GLN A 1088 -3.23 14.01 21.50
CA GLN A 1088 -3.37 15.34 22.12
C GLN A 1088 -2.18 16.25 21.82
N ASP A 1089 -1.60 16.11 20.63
CA ASP A 1089 -0.39 16.80 20.18
C ASP A 1089 -0.53 18.34 20.27
N GLU A 1090 -1.69 18.91 19.93
CA GLU A 1090 -1.96 20.35 20.06
C GLU A 1090 -1.86 20.83 21.53
N ARG A 1091 -2.36 20.02 22.46
CA ARG A 1091 -2.25 20.30 23.91
C ARG A 1091 -0.84 20.07 24.42
N LEU A 1092 -0.05 19.19 23.79
CA LEU A 1092 1.38 19.08 24.07
C LEU A 1092 2.11 20.33 23.57
N GLY A 1093 1.84 20.81 22.36
CA GLY A 1093 2.40 22.05 21.81
C GLY A 1093 2.10 23.29 22.65
N ALA A 1094 0.86 23.43 23.14
CA ALA A 1094 0.52 24.51 24.07
C ALA A 1094 1.35 24.47 25.37
N ARG A 1095 1.62 23.27 25.90
CA ARG A 1095 2.42 23.08 27.13
C ARG A 1095 3.93 23.19 26.90
N LEU A 1096 4.43 22.73 25.75
CA LEU A 1096 5.81 22.95 25.32
C LEU A 1096 6.10 24.44 25.14
N ARG A 1097 5.21 25.18 24.45
CA ARG A 1097 5.33 26.64 24.30
C ARG A 1097 5.40 27.36 25.66
N ALA A 1098 4.58 26.95 26.62
CA ALA A 1098 4.59 27.51 27.97
C ALA A 1098 5.83 27.12 28.81
N ALA A 1099 6.36 25.90 28.63
CA ALA A 1099 7.50 25.39 29.38
C ALA A 1099 8.86 25.83 28.80
N LEU A 1100 8.94 26.05 27.49
CA LEU A 1100 10.13 26.55 26.80
C LEU A 1100 10.25 28.07 26.99
N GLY A 1101 9.16 28.82 26.88
CA GLY A 1101 9.14 30.26 27.18
C GLY A 1101 10.25 31.03 26.45
N ASP A 1102 11.01 31.83 27.20
CA ASP A 1102 12.15 32.62 26.70
C ASP A 1102 13.46 31.81 26.55
N SER A 1103 13.43 30.47 26.69
CA SER A 1103 14.63 29.61 26.57
C SER A 1103 15.09 29.38 25.13
N LEU A 1104 14.29 29.83 24.15
CA LEU A 1104 14.55 29.72 22.72
C LEU A 1104 14.46 31.10 22.07
N ALA A 1105 15.12 31.28 20.94
CA ALA A 1105 15.04 32.51 20.16
C ALA A 1105 13.58 32.79 19.73
N PRO A 1106 13.08 34.04 19.89
CA PRO A 1106 11.71 34.38 19.56
C PRO A 1106 11.48 34.33 18.05
N ILE A 1107 10.54 33.48 17.63
CA ILE A 1107 10.08 33.36 16.24
C ILE A 1107 8.74 34.09 16.03
N PRO A 1108 8.52 34.72 14.86
CA PRO A 1108 7.24 35.38 14.53
C PRO A 1108 6.08 34.39 14.57
N SER A 1109 5.15 34.53 15.52
CA SER A 1109 4.08 33.55 15.69
C SER A 1109 3.10 33.54 14.52
N LEU A 1110 2.92 32.37 13.88
CA LEU A 1110 1.84 32.14 12.94
C LEU A 1110 0.51 31.97 13.72
N SER A 1111 -0.44 32.85 13.50
CA SER A 1111 -1.73 32.87 14.21
C SER A 1111 -2.89 32.51 13.29
N ASP A 1112 -3.89 31.79 13.80
CA ASP A 1112 -5.15 31.52 13.12
C ASP A 1112 -6.10 32.74 13.16
N ALA A 1113 -7.25 32.63 12.49
CA ALA A 1113 -8.27 33.67 12.45
C ALA A 1113 -8.89 34.03 13.83
N SER A 1114 -8.60 33.28 14.89
CA SER A 1114 -9.00 33.61 16.28
C SER A 1114 -7.90 34.32 17.08
N GLY A 1115 -6.74 34.58 16.46
CA GLY A 1115 -5.56 35.17 17.11
C GLY A 1115 -4.76 34.19 17.97
N LYS A 1116 -5.06 32.88 17.90
CA LYS A 1116 -4.31 31.82 18.60
C LYS A 1116 -3.21 31.25 17.71
N PRO A 1117 -2.16 30.61 18.25
CA PRO A 1117 -1.16 29.92 17.43
C PRO A 1117 -1.83 28.91 16.49
N ALA A 1118 -1.52 28.98 15.20
CA ALA A 1118 -2.11 28.10 14.20
C ALA A 1118 -1.62 26.64 14.39
N TRP A 1119 -2.54 25.69 14.30
CA TRP A 1119 -2.24 24.25 14.38
C TRP A 1119 -2.54 23.54 13.05
N GLY A 1120 -1.69 22.58 12.69
CA GLY A 1120 -1.78 21.80 11.45
C GLY A 1120 -0.95 22.34 10.27
N LEU A 1121 -0.16 23.39 10.49
CA LEU A 1121 0.74 23.97 9.50
C LEU A 1121 2.17 23.95 10.03
N GLU A 1122 3.12 23.56 9.19
CA GLU A 1122 4.52 23.93 9.42
C GLU A 1122 4.73 25.38 8.98
N TYR A 1123 5.59 26.09 9.72
CA TYR A 1123 6.23 27.29 9.21
C TYR A 1123 7.66 27.43 9.74
N ARG A 1124 8.53 28.09 8.99
CA ARG A 1124 9.91 28.44 9.40
C ARG A 1124 10.16 29.90 9.03
N ALA A 1125 10.79 30.68 9.91
CA ALA A 1125 11.03 32.10 9.70
C ALA A 1125 12.51 32.47 9.87
N LEU A 1126 13.23 32.61 8.75
CA LEU A 1126 14.61 33.07 8.72
C LEU A 1126 14.66 34.60 8.64
N LYS A 1127 15.48 35.22 9.50
CA LYS A 1127 15.75 36.66 9.45
C LYS A 1127 16.93 36.94 8.52
N GLY A 1128 16.72 37.78 7.51
CA GLY A 1128 17.77 38.32 6.64
C GLY A 1128 17.95 39.84 6.81
N ASP A 1129 18.80 40.44 5.97
CA ASP A 1129 19.08 41.87 6.00
C ASP A 1129 17.88 42.70 5.54
N GLY A 1130 17.11 43.23 6.49
CA GLY A 1130 15.93 44.06 6.24
C GLY A 1130 14.67 43.29 5.79
N TYR A 1131 14.67 41.96 5.84
CA TYR A 1131 13.49 41.13 5.54
C TYR A 1131 13.45 39.83 6.35
N TYR A 1132 12.27 39.24 6.48
CA TYR A 1132 12.09 37.83 6.85
C TYR A 1132 11.80 37.00 5.60
N LEU A 1133 12.35 35.79 5.57
CA LEU A 1133 11.97 34.73 4.66
C LEU A 1133 11.14 33.71 5.46
N VAL A 1134 9.89 33.49 5.08
CA VAL A 1134 8.96 32.63 5.80
C VAL A 1134 8.43 31.53 4.89
N ALA A 1135 8.85 30.29 5.14
CA ALA A 1135 8.23 29.11 4.53
C ALA A 1135 6.97 28.73 5.33
N ILE A 1136 5.89 28.37 4.65
CA ILE A 1136 4.64 27.89 5.28
C ILE A 1136 4.11 26.70 4.47
N THR A 1137 3.70 25.62 5.12
CA THR A 1137 3.08 24.45 4.47
C THR A 1137 1.85 24.01 5.25
N ASN A 1138 0.70 23.85 4.58
CA ASN A 1138 -0.53 23.37 5.21
C ASN A 1138 -0.68 21.85 5.07
N PHE A 1139 -0.51 21.11 6.17
CA PHE A 1139 -0.67 19.66 6.17
C PHE A 1139 -2.11 19.19 6.40
N LEU A 1140 -3.10 20.08 6.58
CA LEU A 1140 -4.48 19.68 6.82
C LEU A 1140 -5.24 19.35 5.52
N ASN A 1141 -6.22 18.46 5.62
CA ASN A 1141 -7.24 18.19 4.59
C ASN A 1141 -8.27 19.34 4.41
N LYS A 1142 -7.95 20.58 4.83
CA LYS A 1142 -8.83 21.75 4.71
C LYS A 1142 -8.04 23.06 4.61
N PRO A 1143 -8.55 24.08 3.90
CA PRO A 1143 -7.93 25.39 3.84
C PRO A 1143 -7.90 26.07 5.20
N LYS A 1144 -6.95 26.99 5.37
CA LYS A 1144 -6.73 27.77 6.59
C LYS A 1144 -6.50 29.24 6.23
N VAL A 1145 -7.03 30.13 7.06
CA VAL A 1145 -6.63 31.54 7.07
C VAL A 1145 -5.75 31.78 8.28
N VAL A 1146 -4.56 32.32 8.04
CA VAL A 1146 -3.52 32.57 9.04
C VAL A 1146 -2.93 33.97 8.89
N SER A 1147 -2.22 34.44 9.91
CA SER A 1147 -1.61 35.76 9.96
C SER A 1147 -0.23 35.70 10.62
N LEU A 1148 0.66 36.60 10.19
CA LEU A 1148 1.99 36.83 10.76
C LEU A 1148 2.06 38.25 11.36
N PRO A 1149 2.96 38.50 12.34
CA PRO A 1149 3.04 39.78 13.04
C PRO A 1149 3.84 40.84 12.26
N PHE A 1150 3.53 41.04 10.97
CA PHE A 1150 4.26 41.97 10.09
C PHE A 1150 3.34 42.95 9.36
N ASP A 1151 3.81 44.19 9.18
CA ASP A 1151 3.11 45.27 8.46
C ASP A 1151 3.88 45.78 7.23
N GLY A 1152 4.99 45.14 6.89
CA GLY A 1152 5.74 45.39 5.66
C GLY A 1152 5.14 44.67 4.46
N PRO A 1153 5.47 45.10 3.23
CA PRO A 1153 5.06 44.38 2.02
C PRO A 1153 5.62 42.94 2.04
N ALA A 1154 4.76 41.98 1.65
CA ALA A 1154 5.14 40.59 1.46
C ALA A 1154 4.93 40.16 0.00
N THR A 1155 5.84 39.34 -0.50
CA THR A 1155 5.75 38.69 -1.82
C THR A 1155 5.94 37.20 -1.63
N ASP A 1156 5.04 36.38 -2.18
CA ASP A 1156 5.27 34.95 -2.31
C ASP A 1156 6.25 34.70 -3.46
N LEU A 1157 7.42 34.14 -3.14
CA LEU A 1157 8.46 33.81 -4.12
C LEU A 1157 8.08 32.61 -5.00
N ILE A 1158 7.07 31.81 -4.61
CA ILE A 1158 6.53 30.74 -5.46
C ILE A 1158 5.78 31.37 -6.64
N THR A 1159 4.69 32.09 -6.37
CA THR A 1159 3.82 32.68 -7.40
C THR A 1159 4.26 34.04 -7.94
N SER A 1160 5.23 34.70 -7.29
CA SER A 1160 5.57 36.13 -7.47
C SER A 1160 4.45 37.11 -7.09
N ALA A 1161 3.37 36.63 -6.45
CA ALA A 1161 2.23 37.47 -6.06
C ALA A 1161 2.52 38.31 -4.81
N ALA A 1162 1.91 39.49 -4.72
CA ALA A 1162 1.85 40.25 -3.48
C ALA A 1162 0.89 39.56 -2.49
N VAL A 1163 1.29 39.48 -1.23
CA VAL A 1163 0.53 38.82 -0.16
C VAL A 1163 0.28 39.81 0.99
N ASN A 1164 -0.89 39.75 1.62
CA ASN A 1164 -1.13 40.43 2.88
C ASN A 1164 -0.63 39.55 4.04
N PRO A 1165 0.47 39.88 4.75
CA PRO A 1165 0.97 39.05 5.84
C PRO A 1165 -0.01 38.97 7.03
N ARG A 1166 -0.99 39.87 7.12
CA ARG A 1166 -2.04 39.86 8.15
C ARG A 1166 -3.23 38.95 7.79
N GLU A 1167 -3.34 38.48 6.55
CA GLU A 1167 -4.44 37.64 6.07
C GLU A 1167 -3.97 36.76 4.90
N ILE A 1168 -3.46 35.58 5.24
CA ILE A 1168 -2.91 34.60 4.30
C ILE A 1168 -3.90 33.42 4.24
N SER A 1169 -4.53 33.22 3.08
CA SER A 1169 -5.27 31.98 2.80
C SER A 1169 -4.30 30.93 2.25
N ILE A 1170 -4.32 29.73 2.83
CA ILE A 1170 -3.48 28.60 2.42
C ILE A 1170 -4.32 27.32 2.31
N ASP A 1171 -4.36 26.76 1.11
CA ASP A 1171 -5.13 25.57 0.75
C ASP A 1171 -4.46 24.27 1.27
N PRO A 1172 -5.16 23.13 1.30
CA PRO A 1172 -4.55 21.83 1.60
C PRO A 1172 -3.33 21.57 0.72
N LEU A 1173 -2.23 21.05 1.29
CA LEU A 1173 -1.00 20.70 0.57
C LEU A 1173 -0.33 21.87 -0.17
N GLN A 1174 -0.79 23.11 0.04
CA GLN A 1174 -0.10 24.29 -0.47
C GLN A 1174 1.13 24.60 0.38
N TYR A 1175 2.23 24.91 -0.30
CA TYR A 1175 3.40 25.58 0.28
C TYR A 1175 3.50 27.02 -0.24
N MET A 1176 4.10 27.89 0.57
CA MET A 1176 4.40 29.28 0.23
C MET A 1176 5.81 29.62 0.73
N LEU A 1177 6.49 30.54 0.03
CA LEU A 1177 7.77 31.10 0.49
C LEU A 1177 7.71 32.61 0.46
N LEU A 1178 7.34 33.22 1.58
CA LEU A 1178 7.11 34.66 1.68
C LEU A 1178 8.41 35.41 1.96
N ARG A 1179 8.73 36.41 1.14
CA ARG A 1179 9.71 37.45 1.49
C ARG A 1179 8.95 38.67 2.03
N ILE A 1180 9.17 39.01 3.29
CA ILE A 1180 8.44 40.04 4.02
C ILE A 1180 9.43 41.12 4.47
N SER A 1181 9.29 42.36 3.99
CA SER A 1181 10.19 43.44 4.42
C SER A 1181 9.98 43.82 5.89
N MET A 1182 11.06 44.01 6.64
CA MET A 1182 11.01 44.70 7.93
C MET A 1182 10.86 46.20 7.65
N ARG A 1183 9.77 46.81 8.12
CA ARG A 1183 9.56 48.27 8.11
C ARG A 1183 10.12 48.90 9.38
#